data_AF-A0A7W3T4W5-F1
#
_entry.id   AF-A0A7W3T4W5-F1
#
_cell.length_a   1.000
_cell.length_b   1.000
_cell.length_c   1.000
_cell.angle_alpha   90.00
_cell.angle_beta   90.00
_cell.angle_gamma   90.00
#
_symmetry.space_group_name_H-M   'P 1'
#
loop_
_entity.id
_entity.type
_entity.pdbx_description
1 polymer ?
#
loop_
_entity_poly.entity_id
_entity_poly.type
_entity_poly.pdbx_seq_one_letter_code
_entity_poly.pdbx_strand_id
1 'polypeptide(L)'
;MAALDNLVVTTALPVIREDLDGSLAALEWIVNGYTLPFACLLLFAAGLGDRFGRRRVFAGGVVVFTLASALAALAGTTGELIAARALQGVGAAVLLPLSLTLITASVPAERRGTAFGIWGAINGLAVAGGPLVGGAVTEHLSWHWIFWLNVPVGLLLLPLIRLRLPGGRGTDAPLDVPGALLATAGLLGVVLGIIRGHEHGWTAPSTLGPLTAGAAVLVLFVLWERRTPAPLLPLDLFRSRTFALVNAASLLMFLGMFGSIFLLTQFLQIIQGHGPQAAGLRMLPWTAMPLLIAPLAGVLTDRIGGRPVVTTGLGLMAAGLAWFALVADPAVGYGAQLPAFVLCGLGMAMFFAPAGAMVMGSVPPERQGVASGVNNSLREVGGALGIALLASVFAARGGYAPPTAFVDGLVPALWWGAAALLTAGLLVFLVPRGGGAAGAAADPAAPLGGTAGTGGPARRLLTAGNDEDIVRAVREADTTGTPLLVLGGGSNLVVSDDGFDGTVVRIASTGVRFDGTRLEVAAGENWSALVDRVVAAGLAGIECLAGIPGSVGATPVQNVGAYGQEVADVLTEVVALDRADGGIVTLPAAECGFAYRHSRFKAEPDRWVVLRVRMELEDAGGLSAPLKYAETARLLGVSPGDRVPIGEARDGVLRLRAGKGMVLDPDDHDTWSAGSFFTNPILDDAALAAFRRRVAERLGPDAAPPLYPAGEGLTKTSAAWLIERAGFGRGHGEGPARISGKHTLALTNRGGARTADLLALAREVRAGVREAFGVTLVNEPVTVGVEL
;
A
#
# COMPACT_ATOMS: atom_id res chain seq x y z
N MET A 1 -0.62 -9.96 -23.44
CA MET A 1 -0.14 -11.27 -23.89
C MET A 1 -0.29 -12.33 -22.79
N ALA A 2 0.55 -12.41 -21.75
CA ALA A 2 0.51 -13.51 -20.78
C ALA A 2 -0.86 -13.79 -20.10
N ALA A 3 -1.53 -12.76 -19.56
CA ALA A 3 -2.83 -12.96 -18.91
C ALA A 3 -3.95 -13.37 -19.90
N LEU A 4 -3.94 -12.80 -21.10
CA LEU A 4 -4.89 -13.11 -22.17
C LEU A 4 -4.74 -14.58 -22.61
N ASP A 5 -3.49 -14.99 -22.83
CA ASP A 5 -3.12 -16.29 -23.35
C ASP A 5 -3.53 -17.46 -22.43
N ASN A 6 -3.55 -17.24 -21.12
CA ASN A 6 -4.01 -18.22 -20.14
C ASN A 6 -5.50 -18.61 -20.31
N LEU A 7 -6.34 -17.68 -20.80
CA LEU A 7 -7.80 -17.86 -20.92
C LEU A 7 -8.29 -17.97 -22.37
N VAL A 8 -7.51 -17.50 -23.34
CA VAL A 8 -7.84 -17.62 -24.75
C VAL A 8 -7.75 -19.08 -25.22
N VAL A 9 -6.78 -19.84 -24.71
CA VAL A 9 -6.59 -21.25 -25.11
C VAL A 9 -7.75 -22.13 -24.62
N THR A 10 -8.32 -21.85 -23.45
CA THR A 10 -9.38 -22.69 -22.86
C THR A 10 -10.65 -22.73 -23.72
N THR A 11 -10.97 -21.67 -24.46
CA THR A 11 -12.11 -21.65 -25.39
C THR A 11 -11.83 -22.34 -26.72
N ALA A 12 -10.56 -22.54 -27.08
CA ALA A 12 -10.15 -23.24 -28.30
C ALA A 12 -9.93 -24.74 -28.10
N LEU A 13 -9.88 -25.23 -26.85
CA LEU A 13 -9.54 -26.62 -26.52
C LEU A 13 -10.35 -27.66 -27.30
N PRO A 14 -11.70 -27.55 -27.45
CA PRO A 14 -12.45 -28.53 -28.22
C PRO A 14 -12.02 -28.59 -29.69
N VAL A 15 -11.76 -27.44 -30.31
CA VAL A 15 -11.29 -27.34 -31.70
C VAL A 15 -9.86 -27.90 -31.84
N ILE A 16 -8.97 -27.58 -30.89
CA ILE A 16 -7.60 -28.12 -30.85
C ILE A 16 -7.64 -29.65 -30.70
N ARG A 17 -8.59 -30.16 -29.91
CA ARG A 17 -8.79 -31.61 -29.74
C ARG A 17 -9.10 -32.30 -31.04
N GLU A 18 -10.05 -31.76 -31.80
CA GLU A 18 -10.50 -32.33 -33.08
C GLU A 18 -9.40 -32.25 -34.14
N ASP A 19 -8.65 -31.13 -34.18
CA ASP A 19 -7.59 -30.92 -35.17
C ASP A 19 -6.33 -31.75 -34.91
N LEU A 20 -5.97 -31.96 -33.64
CA LEU A 20 -4.75 -32.69 -33.24
C LEU A 20 -5.00 -34.13 -32.74
N ASP A 21 -6.24 -34.61 -32.83
CA ASP A 21 -6.71 -35.92 -32.32
C ASP A 21 -6.28 -36.19 -30.85
N GLY A 22 -6.55 -35.20 -29.99
CA GLY A 22 -6.11 -35.19 -28.59
C GLY A 22 -7.05 -35.93 -27.62
N SER A 23 -6.49 -36.58 -26.60
CA SER A 23 -7.24 -37.08 -25.44
C SER A 23 -7.64 -35.97 -24.45
N LEU A 24 -8.49 -36.28 -23.46
CA LEU A 24 -8.77 -35.35 -22.35
C LEU A 24 -7.49 -34.95 -21.61
N ALA A 25 -6.61 -35.91 -21.33
CA ALA A 25 -5.32 -35.64 -20.70
C ALA A 25 -4.45 -34.71 -21.55
N ALA A 26 -4.50 -34.83 -22.88
CA ALA A 26 -3.83 -33.91 -23.77
C ALA A 26 -4.35 -32.46 -23.61
N LEU A 27 -5.68 -32.26 -23.50
CA LEU A 27 -6.25 -30.94 -23.24
C LEU A 27 -5.84 -30.37 -21.89
N GLU A 28 -5.82 -31.20 -20.84
CA GLU A 28 -5.31 -30.82 -19.53
C GLU A 28 -3.84 -30.40 -19.60
N TRP A 29 -3.01 -31.13 -20.34
CA TRP A 29 -1.58 -30.81 -20.52
C TRP A 29 -1.35 -29.56 -21.38
N ILE A 30 -2.22 -29.23 -22.34
CA ILE A 30 -2.11 -27.99 -23.11
C ILE A 30 -2.27 -26.76 -22.19
N VAL A 31 -3.15 -26.85 -21.18
CA VAL A 31 -3.33 -25.79 -20.19
C VAL A 31 -2.27 -25.86 -19.10
N ASN A 32 -2.13 -27.00 -18.43
CA ASN A 32 -1.18 -27.20 -17.32
C ASN A 32 0.28 -27.06 -17.77
N GLY A 33 0.60 -27.40 -19.01
CA GLY A 33 1.92 -27.18 -19.60
C GLY A 33 2.35 -25.72 -19.51
N TYR A 34 1.42 -24.77 -19.63
CA TYR A 34 1.69 -23.35 -19.41
C TYR A 34 1.66 -22.96 -17.93
N THR A 35 0.62 -23.37 -17.21
CA THR A 35 0.36 -22.93 -15.84
C THR A 35 1.41 -23.45 -14.84
N LEU A 36 1.94 -24.67 -15.04
CA LEU A 36 2.92 -25.25 -14.11
C LEU A 36 4.27 -24.53 -14.12
N PRO A 37 4.98 -24.37 -15.25
CA PRO A 37 6.21 -23.59 -15.27
C PRO A 37 5.96 -22.14 -14.88
N PHE A 38 4.81 -21.58 -15.25
CA PHE A 38 4.42 -20.24 -14.83
C PHE A 38 4.38 -20.12 -13.31
N ALA A 39 3.66 -21.01 -12.63
CA ALA A 39 3.51 -21.01 -11.18
C ALA A 39 4.84 -21.26 -10.44
N CYS A 40 5.63 -22.24 -10.90
CA CYS A 40 6.83 -22.69 -10.20
C CYS A 40 7.99 -21.71 -10.32
N LEU A 41 8.12 -21.05 -11.48
CA LEU A 41 9.26 -20.19 -11.79
C LEU A 41 8.98 -18.71 -11.50
N LEU A 42 7.77 -18.32 -11.13
CA LEU A 42 7.40 -16.92 -10.88
C LEU A 42 8.29 -16.28 -9.80
N LEU A 43 8.46 -16.95 -8.66
CA LEU A 43 9.30 -16.47 -7.54
C LEU A 43 10.78 -16.43 -7.93
N PHE A 44 11.25 -17.46 -8.63
CA PHE A 44 12.62 -17.55 -9.11
C PHE A 44 12.94 -16.45 -10.14
N ALA A 45 11.99 -16.15 -11.03
CA ALA A 45 12.12 -15.13 -12.06
C ALA A 45 12.18 -13.71 -11.49
N ALA A 46 11.49 -13.43 -10.38
CA ALA A 46 11.64 -12.17 -9.66
C ALA A 46 13.09 -11.99 -9.17
N GLY A 47 13.67 -13.03 -8.54
CA GLY A 47 15.07 -13.02 -8.10
C GLY A 47 16.07 -12.88 -9.25
N LEU A 48 15.83 -13.54 -10.40
CA LEU A 48 16.64 -13.36 -11.60
C LEU A 48 16.72 -11.89 -12.01
N GLY A 49 15.59 -11.17 -11.99
CA GLY A 49 15.53 -9.76 -12.31
C GLY A 49 16.35 -8.88 -11.37
N ASP A 50 16.34 -9.18 -10.07
CA ASP A 50 17.15 -8.45 -9.10
C ASP A 50 18.65 -8.72 -9.28
N ARG A 51 19.05 -9.95 -9.60
CA ARG A 51 20.47 -10.32 -9.80
C ARG A 51 21.06 -9.88 -11.13
N PHE A 52 20.36 -10.10 -12.24
CA PHE A 52 20.89 -9.86 -13.58
C PHE A 52 20.45 -8.52 -14.19
N GLY A 53 19.57 -7.79 -13.47
CA GLY A 53 19.00 -6.52 -13.89
C GLY A 53 17.64 -6.70 -14.56
N ARG A 54 16.61 -6.08 -13.98
CA ARG A 54 15.19 -6.26 -14.32
C ARG A 54 14.89 -6.07 -15.82
N ARG A 55 15.50 -5.07 -16.46
CA ARG A 55 15.32 -4.81 -17.90
C ARG A 55 15.79 -5.97 -18.78
N ARG A 56 16.97 -6.54 -18.48
CA ARG A 56 17.57 -7.62 -19.29
C ARG A 56 16.77 -8.91 -19.16
N VAL A 57 16.39 -9.25 -17.93
CA VAL A 57 15.61 -10.45 -17.66
C VAL A 57 14.21 -10.32 -18.24
N PHE A 58 13.55 -9.16 -18.10
CA PHE A 58 12.26 -8.91 -18.73
C PHE A 58 12.31 -9.02 -20.26
N ALA A 59 13.33 -8.45 -20.92
CA ALA A 59 13.54 -8.62 -22.35
C ALA A 59 13.73 -10.10 -22.74
N GLY A 60 14.54 -10.84 -21.97
CA GLY A 60 14.71 -12.29 -22.15
C GLY A 60 13.40 -13.06 -22.02
N GLY A 61 12.58 -12.71 -21.02
CA GLY A 61 11.24 -13.28 -20.84
C GLY A 61 10.31 -13.01 -22.03
N VAL A 62 10.33 -11.80 -22.60
CA VAL A 62 9.58 -11.48 -23.83
C VAL A 62 10.07 -12.32 -25.00
N VAL A 63 11.39 -12.46 -25.20
CA VAL A 63 11.94 -13.31 -26.27
C VAL A 63 11.47 -14.75 -26.13
N VAL A 64 11.61 -15.33 -24.93
CA VAL A 64 11.20 -16.72 -24.65
C VAL A 64 9.71 -16.89 -24.90
N PHE A 65 8.87 -16.00 -24.38
CA PHE A 65 7.41 -16.07 -24.59
C PHE A 65 7.06 -15.96 -26.08
N THR A 66 7.66 -15.02 -26.79
CA THR A 66 7.36 -14.77 -28.22
C THR A 66 7.78 -15.94 -29.10
N LEU A 67 8.98 -16.49 -28.89
CA LEU A 67 9.43 -17.67 -29.61
C LEU A 67 8.58 -18.89 -29.28
N ALA A 68 8.25 -19.11 -28.01
CA ALA A 68 7.37 -20.19 -27.58
C ALA A 68 5.97 -20.07 -28.18
N SER A 69 5.43 -18.85 -28.27
CA SER A 69 4.15 -18.59 -28.92
C SER A 69 4.23 -18.87 -30.42
N ALA A 70 5.31 -18.50 -31.10
CA ALA A 70 5.49 -18.87 -32.51
C ALA A 70 5.59 -20.40 -32.69
N LEU A 71 6.28 -21.10 -31.79
CA LEU A 71 6.36 -22.57 -31.80
C LEU A 71 4.98 -23.21 -31.57
N ALA A 72 4.18 -22.67 -30.64
CA ALA A 72 2.82 -23.14 -30.40
C ALA A 72 1.91 -22.90 -31.61
N ALA A 73 2.11 -21.79 -32.32
CA ALA A 73 1.38 -21.46 -33.55
C ALA A 73 1.78 -22.32 -34.76
N LEU A 74 2.90 -23.04 -34.67
CA LEU A 74 3.43 -23.93 -35.71
C LEU A 74 3.29 -25.42 -35.33
N ALA A 75 2.75 -25.71 -34.14
CA ALA A 75 2.66 -27.06 -33.62
C ALA A 75 1.69 -27.89 -34.47
N GLY A 76 2.18 -29.00 -35.03
CA GLY A 76 1.37 -29.96 -35.80
C GLY A 76 0.91 -31.15 -34.98
N THR A 77 1.37 -31.28 -33.73
CA THR A 77 1.00 -32.36 -32.82
C THR A 77 0.74 -31.85 -31.41
N THR A 78 -0.03 -32.59 -30.62
CA THR A 78 -0.29 -32.25 -29.22
C THR A 78 1.00 -32.15 -28.40
N GLY A 79 1.96 -33.05 -28.64
CA GLY A 79 3.24 -33.06 -27.91
C GLY A 79 4.08 -31.80 -28.16
N GLU A 80 4.15 -31.36 -29.43
CA GLU A 80 4.80 -30.11 -29.81
C GLU A 80 4.12 -28.90 -29.15
N LEU A 81 2.78 -28.89 -29.16
CA LEU A 81 2.01 -27.82 -28.54
C LEU A 81 2.28 -27.77 -27.03
N ILE A 82 2.22 -28.90 -26.32
CA ILE A 82 2.51 -28.97 -24.88
C ILE A 82 3.93 -28.49 -24.56
N ALA A 83 4.93 -28.88 -25.36
CA ALA A 83 6.31 -28.44 -25.18
C ALA A 83 6.46 -26.92 -25.40
N ALA A 84 5.81 -26.38 -26.44
CA ALA A 84 5.79 -24.95 -26.69
C ALA A 84 5.09 -24.19 -25.55
N ARG A 85 3.97 -24.71 -25.03
CA ARG A 85 3.25 -24.16 -23.87
C ARG A 85 4.11 -24.15 -22.62
N ALA A 86 4.91 -25.19 -22.39
CA ALA A 86 5.87 -25.24 -21.29
C ALA A 86 6.90 -24.12 -21.37
N LEU A 87 7.50 -23.91 -22.54
CA LEU A 87 8.43 -22.80 -22.77
C LEU A 87 7.73 -21.44 -22.63
N GLN A 88 6.48 -21.33 -23.06
CA GLN A 88 5.69 -20.12 -22.95
C GLN A 88 5.39 -19.76 -21.49
N GLY A 89 5.10 -20.76 -20.65
CA GLY A 89 4.96 -20.61 -19.20
C GLY A 89 6.23 -20.07 -18.51
N VAL A 90 7.41 -20.52 -18.95
CA VAL A 90 8.70 -19.99 -18.48
C VAL A 90 8.82 -18.49 -18.81
N GLY A 91 8.44 -18.10 -20.03
CA GLY A 91 8.38 -16.69 -20.41
C GLY A 91 7.40 -15.91 -19.53
N ALA A 92 6.20 -16.44 -19.30
CA ALA A 92 5.15 -15.80 -18.51
C ALA A 92 5.57 -15.56 -17.04
N ALA A 93 6.29 -16.51 -16.44
CA ALA A 93 6.86 -16.41 -15.10
C ALA A 93 7.78 -15.20 -14.93
N VAL A 94 8.48 -14.80 -15.99
CA VAL A 94 9.34 -13.62 -16.00
C VAL A 94 8.53 -12.34 -16.19
N LEU A 95 7.54 -12.35 -17.08
CA LEU A 95 6.81 -11.15 -17.48
C LEU A 95 6.00 -10.54 -16.32
N LEU A 96 5.23 -11.37 -15.61
CA LEU A 96 4.28 -10.86 -14.61
C LEU A 96 4.96 -10.11 -13.44
N PRO A 97 5.86 -10.73 -12.66
CA PRO A 97 6.47 -10.07 -11.50
C PRO A 97 7.37 -8.89 -11.91
N LEU A 98 8.16 -9.05 -12.99
CA LEU A 98 9.06 -7.98 -13.41
C LEU A 98 8.31 -6.77 -13.97
N SER A 99 7.13 -6.95 -14.58
CA SER A 99 6.33 -5.81 -15.04
C SER A 99 5.94 -4.86 -13.90
N LEU A 100 5.53 -5.39 -12.73
CA LEU A 100 5.18 -4.60 -11.56
C LEU A 100 6.38 -3.85 -10.98
N THR A 101 7.53 -4.53 -10.89
CA THR A 101 8.78 -3.91 -10.40
C THR A 101 9.30 -2.83 -11.33
N LEU A 102 9.18 -3.02 -12.65
CA LEU A 102 9.57 -2.04 -13.66
C LEU A 102 8.65 -0.81 -13.63
N ILE A 103 7.35 -0.98 -13.39
CA ILE A 103 6.43 0.13 -13.16
C ILE A 103 6.87 0.96 -11.95
N THR A 104 7.21 0.30 -10.84
CA THR A 104 7.62 0.99 -9.61
C THR A 104 8.92 1.78 -9.81
N ALA A 105 9.86 1.23 -10.59
CA ALA A 105 11.14 1.86 -10.89
C ALA A 105 11.05 2.97 -11.96
N SER A 106 10.02 2.95 -12.81
CA SER A 106 9.89 3.89 -13.94
C SER A 106 8.90 5.02 -13.66
N VAL A 107 8.12 4.94 -12.58
CA VAL A 107 7.06 5.91 -12.25
C VAL A 107 7.36 6.60 -10.91
N PRO A 108 7.33 7.96 -10.87
CA PRO A 108 7.43 8.73 -9.62
C PRO A 108 6.40 8.30 -8.57
N ALA A 109 6.74 8.41 -7.29
CA ALA A 109 5.93 7.87 -6.19
C ALA A 109 4.48 8.36 -6.22
N GLU A 110 4.27 9.62 -6.62
CA GLU A 110 2.99 10.32 -6.68
C GLU A 110 2.05 9.75 -7.75
N ARG A 111 2.60 9.07 -8.77
CA ARG A 111 1.85 8.51 -9.92
C ARG A 111 1.75 6.98 -9.89
N ARG A 112 2.39 6.31 -8.93
CA ARG A 112 2.41 4.83 -8.86
C ARG A 112 1.01 4.23 -8.74
N GLY A 113 0.13 4.86 -7.95
CA GLY A 113 -1.26 4.42 -7.81
C GLY A 113 -1.99 4.36 -9.16
N THR A 114 -1.90 5.42 -9.96
CA THR A 114 -2.47 5.46 -11.31
C THR A 114 -1.85 4.40 -12.23
N ALA A 115 -0.53 4.22 -12.17
CA ALA A 115 0.15 3.23 -13.01
C ALA A 115 -0.25 1.79 -12.66
N PHE A 116 -0.36 1.45 -11.37
CA PHE A 116 -0.88 0.16 -10.94
C PHE A 116 -2.36 -0.02 -11.27
N GLY A 117 -3.15 1.05 -11.20
CA GLY A 117 -4.55 1.05 -11.66
C GLY A 117 -4.68 0.71 -13.15
N ILE A 118 -3.87 1.34 -14.01
CA ILE A 118 -3.83 1.04 -15.46
C ILE A 118 -3.37 -0.41 -15.71
N TRP A 119 -2.30 -0.85 -15.03
CA TRP A 119 -1.81 -2.23 -15.15
C TRP A 119 -2.89 -3.25 -14.75
N GLY A 120 -3.58 -3.01 -13.64
CA GLY A 120 -4.68 -3.85 -13.15
C GLY A 120 -5.87 -3.85 -14.10
N ALA A 121 -6.24 -2.70 -14.66
CA ALA A 121 -7.32 -2.59 -15.65
C ALA A 121 -7.00 -3.36 -16.93
N ILE A 122 -5.77 -3.26 -17.46
CA ILE A 122 -5.34 -4.02 -18.63
C ILE A 122 -5.36 -5.53 -18.34
N ASN A 123 -4.90 -5.94 -17.16
CA ASN A 123 -4.92 -7.34 -16.75
C ASN A 123 -6.37 -7.86 -16.63
N GLY A 124 -7.25 -7.09 -15.99
CA GLY A 124 -8.67 -7.40 -15.87
C GLY A 124 -9.38 -7.48 -17.22
N LEU A 125 -9.06 -6.58 -18.15
CA LEU A 125 -9.58 -6.61 -19.52
C LEU A 125 -9.10 -7.84 -20.29
N ALA A 126 -7.83 -8.23 -20.12
CA ALA A 126 -7.30 -9.46 -20.71
C ALA A 126 -8.01 -10.71 -20.18
N VAL A 127 -8.33 -10.73 -18.88
CA VAL A 127 -9.08 -11.83 -18.25
C VAL A 127 -10.53 -11.87 -18.73
N ALA A 128 -11.22 -10.73 -18.73
CA ALA A 128 -12.61 -10.62 -19.16
C ALA A 128 -12.77 -10.94 -20.66
N GLY A 129 -11.86 -10.42 -21.48
CA GLY A 129 -11.86 -10.56 -22.93
C GLY A 129 -11.32 -11.90 -23.44
N GLY A 130 -10.63 -12.69 -22.60
CA GLY A 130 -10.00 -13.95 -22.99
C GLY A 130 -10.95 -14.90 -23.73
N PRO A 131 -12.07 -15.31 -23.13
CA PRO A 131 -13.03 -16.20 -23.79
C PRO A 131 -13.60 -15.63 -25.10
N LEU A 132 -13.87 -14.32 -25.15
CA LEU A 132 -14.46 -13.67 -26.33
C LEU A 132 -13.45 -13.59 -27.48
N VAL A 133 -12.23 -13.13 -27.21
CA VAL A 133 -11.15 -13.03 -28.20
C VAL A 133 -10.77 -14.42 -28.69
N GLY A 134 -10.61 -15.38 -27.77
CA GLY A 134 -10.29 -16.76 -28.15
C GLY A 134 -11.38 -17.43 -28.95
N GLY A 135 -12.63 -17.23 -28.56
CA GLY A 135 -13.77 -17.74 -29.34
C GLY A 135 -13.81 -17.15 -30.75
N ALA A 136 -13.69 -15.83 -30.88
CA ALA A 136 -13.72 -15.16 -32.19
C ALA A 136 -12.53 -15.54 -33.09
N VAL A 137 -11.31 -15.60 -32.54
CA VAL A 137 -10.12 -15.99 -33.32
C VAL A 137 -10.19 -17.45 -33.74
N THR A 138 -10.67 -18.33 -32.87
CA THR A 138 -10.81 -19.76 -33.19
C THR A 138 -11.89 -19.99 -34.25
N GLU A 139 -13.02 -19.29 -34.16
CA GLU A 139 -14.17 -19.49 -35.05
C GLU A 139 -13.98 -18.88 -36.44
N HIS A 140 -13.37 -17.70 -36.55
CA HIS A 140 -13.26 -16.96 -37.82
C HIS A 140 -11.90 -17.07 -38.52
N LEU A 141 -10.87 -17.56 -37.83
CA LEU A 141 -9.52 -17.70 -38.39
C LEU A 141 -9.04 -19.15 -38.25
N SER A 142 -8.30 -19.43 -37.20
CA SER A 142 -7.79 -20.75 -36.81
C SER A 142 -7.29 -20.63 -35.37
N TRP A 143 -7.34 -21.71 -34.60
CA TRP A 143 -6.80 -21.73 -33.25
C TRP A 143 -5.31 -21.37 -33.21
N HIS A 144 -4.54 -21.63 -34.27
CA HIS A 144 -3.12 -21.23 -34.36
C HIS A 144 -2.93 -19.72 -34.21
N TRP A 145 -3.91 -18.91 -34.62
CA TRP A 145 -3.83 -17.44 -34.55
C TRP A 145 -3.90 -16.88 -33.13
N ILE A 146 -4.40 -17.66 -32.17
CA ILE A 146 -4.31 -17.36 -30.73
C ILE A 146 -2.85 -17.09 -30.35
N PHE A 147 -1.95 -17.93 -30.87
CA PHE A 147 -0.54 -17.85 -30.57
C PHE A 147 0.19 -16.86 -31.47
N TRP A 148 -0.21 -16.72 -32.75
CA TRP A 148 0.35 -15.68 -33.62
C TRP A 148 0.08 -14.27 -33.11
N LEU A 149 -1.05 -14.01 -32.44
CA LEU A 149 -1.39 -12.70 -31.89
C LEU A 149 -0.30 -12.13 -30.97
N ASN A 150 0.40 -12.99 -30.21
CA ASN A 150 1.45 -12.57 -29.29
C ASN A 150 2.76 -12.19 -29.99
N VAL A 151 3.00 -12.67 -31.21
CA VAL A 151 4.29 -12.50 -31.90
C VAL A 151 4.53 -11.04 -32.32
N PRO A 152 3.61 -10.35 -33.03
CA PRO A 152 3.77 -8.93 -33.33
C PRO A 152 3.91 -8.06 -32.07
N VAL A 153 3.16 -8.39 -31.01
CA VAL A 153 3.23 -7.67 -29.73
C VAL A 153 4.61 -7.81 -29.11
N GLY A 154 5.16 -9.03 -29.08
CA GLY A 154 6.51 -9.28 -28.59
C GLY A 154 7.59 -8.55 -29.39
N LEU A 155 7.52 -8.63 -30.72
CA LEU A 155 8.46 -7.95 -31.62
C LEU A 155 8.43 -6.42 -31.45
N LEU A 156 7.25 -5.84 -31.18
CA LEU A 156 7.11 -4.42 -30.87
C LEU A 156 7.63 -4.06 -29.46
N LEU A 157 7.43 -4.94 -28.47
CA LEU A 157 7.86 -4.71 -27.09
C LEU A 157 9.39 -4.71 -26.94
N LEU A 158 10.11 -5.57 -27.66
CA LEU A 158 11.58 -5.66 -27.57
C LEU A 158 12.32 -4.33 -27.80
N PRO A 159 12.08 -3.56 -28.88
CA PRO A 159 12.70 -2.26 -29.06
C PRO A 159 12.21 -1.25 -28.02
N LEU A 160 10.93 -1.27 -27.64
CA LEU A 160 10.39 -0.38 -26.59
C LEU A 160 11.07 -0.61 -25.24
N ILE A 161 11.27 -1.87 -24.83
CA ILE A 161 11.99 -2.25 -23.62
C ILE A 161 13.42 -1.70 -23.65
N ARG A 162 14.10 -1.85 -24.80
CA ARG A 162 15.49 -1.39 -24.94
C ARG A 162 15.62 0.13 -24.89
N LEU A 163 14.66 0.85 -25.49
CA LEU A 163 14.70 2.31 -25.65
C LEU A 163 14.08 3.09 -24.48
N ARG A 164 13.05 2.55 -23.83
CA ARG A 164 12.23 3.28 -22.84
C ARG A 164 12.45 2.84 -21.40
N LEU A 165 12.93 1.62 -21.15
CA LEU A 165 13.14 1.15 -19.77
C LEU A 165 14.55 1.48 -19.28
N PRO A 166 14.69 1.98 -18.03
CA PRO A 166 15.98 2.32 -17.45
C PRO A 166 16.90 1.10 -17.39
N GLY A 167 18.16 1.30 -17.74
CA GLY A 167 19.20 0.29 -17.60
C GLY A 167 19.79 0.31 -16.20
N GLY A 168 19.89 -0.85 -15.55
CA GLY A 168 20.57 -1.01 -14.26
C GLY A 168 21.33 -2.33 -14.22
N ARG A 169 22.44 -2.37 -13.48
CA ARG A 169 23.11 -3.61 -13.09
C ARG A 169 22.32 -4.21 -11.93
N GLY A 170 22.11 -5.53 -11.95
CA GLY A 170 21.51 -6.20 -10.81
C GLY A 170 22.47 -6.26 -9.63
N THR A 171 21.96 -6.73 -8.49
CA THR A 171 22.71 -6.88 -7.24
C THR A 171 23.36 -8.26 -7.15
N ASP A 172 24.28 -8.47 -6.22
CA ASP A 172 24.83 -9.81 -5.91
C ASP A 172 23.85 -10.66 -5.07
N ALA A 173 22.54 -10.50 -5.27
CA ALA A 173 21.53 -11.23 -4.55
C ALA A 173 21.64 -12.74 -4.83
N PRO A 174 21.70 -13.60 -3.78
CA PRO A 174 21.70 -15.04 -3.95
C PRO A 174 20.38 -15.53 -4.58
N LEU A 175 20.48 -16.57 -5.42
CA LEU A 175 19.34 -17.22 -6.06
C LEU A 175 19.19 -18.63 -5.51
N ASP A 176 17.98 -19.00 -5.09
CA ASP A 176 17.68 -20.35 -4.64
C ASP A 176 17.24 -21.24 -5.82
N VAL A 177 18.24 -21.66 -6.60
CA VAL A 177 18.08 -22.61 -7.70
C VAL A 177 17.60 -23.99 -7.21
N PRO A 178 18.15 -24.57 -6.12
CA PRO A 178 17.67 -25.86 -5.62
C PRO A 178 16.20 -25.82 -5.20
N GLY A 179 15.76 -24.75 -4.52
CA GLY A 179 14.36 -24.54 -4.17
C GLY A 179 13.45 -24.54 -5.40
N ALA A 180 13.86 -23.84 -6.47
CA ALA A 180 13.08 -23.76 -7.71
C ALA A 180 12.93 -25.13 -8.38
N LEU A 181 14.01 -25.91 -8.43
CA LEU A 181 14.00 -27.26 -9.00
C LEU A 181 13.13 -28.21 -8.17
N LEU A 182 13.22 -28.16 -6.84
CA LEU A 182 12.40 -28.99 -5.95
C LEU A 182 10.92 -28.63 -6.07
N ALA A 183 10.56 -27.34 -6.05
CA ALA A 183 9.17 -26.91 -6.23
C ALA A 183 8.60 -27.37 -7.58
N THR A 184 9.36 -27.16 -8.66
CA THR A 184 8.95 -27.55 -10.02
C THR A 184 8.77 -29.06 -10.15
N ALA A 185 9.76 -29.84 -9.71
CA ALA A 185 9.71 -31.30 -9.79
C ALA A 185 8.60 -31.89 -8.90
N GLY A 186 8.39 -31.32 -7.70
CA GLY A 186 7.35 -31.75 -6.77
C GLY A 186 5.95 -31.50 -7.32
N LEU A 187 5.67 -30.28 -7.80
CA LEU A 187 4.37 -29.93 -8.38
C LEU A 187 4.10 -30.71 -9.68
N LEU A 188 5.11 -30.88 -10.53
CA LEU A 188 5.00 -31.71 -11.74
C LEU A 188 4.64 -33.15 -11.38
N GLY A 189 5.30 -33.74 -10.38
CA GLY A 189 5.02 -35.11 -9.94
C GLY A 189 3.58 -35.28 -9.42
N VAL A 190 3.10 -34.33 -8.62
CA VAL A 190 1.73 -34.34 -8.10
C VAL A 190 0.71 -34.24 -9.23
N VAL A 191 0.86 -33.27 -10.13
CA VAL A 191 -0.09 -33.06 -11.24
C VAL A 191 -0.03 -34.22 -12.22
N LEU A 192 1.16 -34.71 -12.57
CA LEU A 192 1.33 -35.92 -13.39
C LEU A 192 0.64 -37.13 -12.76
N GLY A 193 0.75 -37.29 -11.44
CA GLY A 193 0.05 -38.33 -10.70
C GLY A 193 -1.47 -38.20 -10.81
N ILE A 194 -2.03 -37.00 -10.60
CA ILE A 194 -3.48 -36.76 -10.70
C ILE A 194 -4.00 -37.07 -12.11
N ILE A 195 -3.33 -36.56 -13.14
CA ILE A 195 -3.72 -36.77 -14.55
C ILE A 195 -3.69 -38.26 -14.91
N ARG A 196 -2.59 -38.95 -14.56
CA ARG A 196 -2.45 -40.40 -14.83
C ARG A 196 -3.40 -41.27 -14.02
N GLY A 197 -3.83 -40.81 -12.85
CA GLY A 197 -4.75 -41.53 -11.99
C GLY A 197 -6.09 -41.82 -12.66
N HIS A 198 -6.56 -40.92 -13.52
CA HIS A 198 -7.75 -41.18 -14.32
C HIS A 198 -7.47 -42.14 -15.49
N GLU A 199 -6.37 -41.97 -16.23
CA GLU A 199 -6.06 -42.80 -17.41
C GLU A 199 -5.70 -44.26 -17.10
N HIS A 200 -4.87 -44.47 -16.06
CA HIS A 200 -4.26 -45.76 -15.75
C HIS A 200 -4.79 -46.38 -14.44
N GLY A 201 -5.65 -45.64 -13.72
CA GLY A 201 -6.19 -46.03 -12.41
C GLY A 201 -5.35 -45.54 -11.23
N TRP A 202 -6.03 -45.31 -10.10
CA TRP A 202 -5.45 -44.74 -8.89
C TRP A 202 -4.46 -45.65 -8.14
N THR A 203 -4.54 -46.96 -8.36
CA THR A 203 -3.66 -47.95 -7.73
C THR A 203 -2.47 -48.32 -8.61
N ALA A 204 -2.40 -47.82 -9.85
CA ALA A 204 -1.31 -48.15 -10.76
C ALA A 204 0.02 -47.54 -10.26
N PRO A 205 1.15 -48.27 -10.38
CA PRO A 205 2.48 -47.71 -10.07
C PRO A 205 2.81 -46.45 -10.86
N SER A 206 2.28 -46.33 -12.09
CA SER A 206 2.41 -45.15 -12.96
C SER A 206 1.71 -43.90 -12.42
N THR A 207 0.77 -44.06 -11.47
CA THR A 207 0.03 -43.01 -10.77
C THR A 207 0.64 -42.74 -9.39
N LEU A 208 0.76 -43.80 -8.57
CA LEU A 208 1.24 -43.69 -7.19
C LEU A 208 2.71 -43.25 -7.13
N GLY A 209 3.54 -43.69 -8.07
CA GLY A 209 4.95 -43.31 -8.16
C GLY A 209 5.13 -41.79 -8.26
N PRO A 210 4.64 -41.14 -9.34
CA PRO A 210 4.71 -39.69 -9.47
C PRO A 210 4.04 -38.92 -8.32
N LEU A 211 2.88 -39.39 -7.84
CA LEU A 211 2.14 -38.72 -6.77
C LEU A 211 2.90 -38.73 -5.44
N THR A 212 3.40 -39.90 -5.02
CA THR A 212 4.15 -40.05 -3.76
C THR A 212 5.54 -39.43 -3.84
N ALA A 213 6.25 -39.60 -4.96
CA ALA A 213 7.54 -38.95 -5.19
C ALA A 213 7.39 -37.43 -5.25
N GLY A 214 6.37 -36.92 -5.94
CA GLY A 214 6.05 -35.49 -6.00
C GLY A 214 5.76 -34.91 -4.62
N ALA A 215 4.92 -35.57 -3.83
CA ALA A 215 4.64 -35.18 -2.45
C ALA A 215 5.92 -35.20 -1.57
N ALA A 216 6.75 -36.24 -1.69
CA ALA A 216 8.02 -36.32 -0.97
C ALA A 216 8.98 -35.19 -1.37
N VAL A 217 9.08 -34.86 -2.67
CA VAL A 217 9.89 -33.75 -3.17
C VAL A 217 9.36 -32.40 -2.68
N LEU A 218 8.04 -32.20 -2.56
CA LEU A 218 7.47 -31.00 -1.95
C LEU A 218 7.78 -30.90 -0.45
N VAL A 219 7.81 -32.02 0.27
CA VAL A 219 8.28 -32.04 1.66
C VAL A 219 9.77 -31.65 1.73
N LEU A 220 10.60 -32.20 0.84
CA LEU A 220 12.01 -31.83 0.74
C LEU A 220 12.20 -30.34 0.40
N PHE A 221 11.37 -29.79 -0.49
CA PHE A 221 11.31 -28.36 -0.79
C PHE A 221 11.05 -27.54 0.48
N VAL A 222 9.99 -27.85 1.24
CA VAL A 222 9.69 -27.13 2.49
C VAL A 222 10.83 -27.26 3.51
N LEU A 223 11.48 -28.44 3.61
CA LEU A 223 12.63 -28.64 4.49
C LEU A 223 13.89 -27.90 4.04
N TRP A 224 14.06 -27.70 2.73
CA TRP A 224 15.12 -26.90 2.13
C TRP A 224 14.92 -25.40 2.39
N GLU A 225 13.71 -24.90 2.13
CA GLU A 225 13.32 -23.50 2.35
C GLU A 225 13.47 -23.07 3.82
N ARG A 226 13.36 -24.00 4.77
CA ARG A 226 13.63 -23.74 6.20
C ARG A 226 15.11 -23.49 6.53
N ARG A 227 16.03 -23.95 5.68
CA ARG A 227 17.49 -23.93 5.96
C ARG A 227 18.25 -22.98 5.05
N THR A 228 17.75 -22.72 3.85
CA THR A 228 18.44 -21.87 2.88
C THR A 228 18.52 -20.42 3.37
N PRO A 229 19.67 -19.72 3.19
CA PRO A 229 19.81 -18.32 3.57
C PRO A 229 18.95 -17.34 2.74
N ALA A 230 18.50 -17.76 1.56
CA ALA A 230 17.77 -16.94 0.61
C ALA A 230 16.55 -17.69 0.03
N PRO A 231 15.53 -17.98 0.85
CA PRO A 231 14.39 -18.83 0.47
C PRO A 231 13.56 -18.23 -0.66
N LEU A 232 13.12 -19.05 -1.62
CA LEU A 232 12.09 -18.65 -2.59
C LEU A 232 10.75 -18.43 -1.92
N LEU A 233 10.43 -19.28 -0.93
CA LEU A 233 9.19 -19.24 -0.18
C LEU A 233 9.53 -18.93 1.29
N PRO A 234 9.54 -17.65 1.69
CA PRO A 234 9.82 -17.28 3.07
C PRO A 234 8.71 -17.80 4.01
N LEU A 235 8.97 -18.94 4.64
CA LEU A 235 8.01 -19.65 5.48
C LEU A 235 7.63 -18.88 6.75
N ASP A 236 8.43 -17.89 7.11
CA ASP A 236 8.17 -17.00 8.24
C ASP A 236 6.94 -16.10 8.02
N LEU A 237 6.60 -15.78 6.75
CA LEU A 237 5.36 -15.08 6.40
C LEU A 237 4.11 -15.86 6.81
N PHE A 238 4.17 -17.19 6.77
CA PHE A 238 3.07 -18.08 7.16
C PHE A 238 2.87 -18.17 8.68
N ARG A 239 3.73 -17.53 9.49
CA ARG A 239 3.47 -17.34 10.93
C ARG A 239 2.29 -16.40 11.17
N SER A 240 2.02 -15.49 10.23
CA SER A 240 0.81 -14.68 10.23
C SER A 240 -0.39 -15.55 9.85
N ARG A 241 -1.33 -15.73 10.79
CA ARG A 241 -2.57 -16.51 10.55
C ARG A 241 -3.38 -15.92 9.41
N THR A 242 -3.44 -14.59 9.29
CA THR A 242 -4.12 -13.91 8.18
C THR A 242 -3.46 -14.25 6.85
N PHE A 243 -2.13 -14.15 6.76
CA PHE A 243 -1.38 -14.46 5.55
C PHE A 243 -1.61 -15.93 5.13
N ALA A 244 -1.51 -16.87 6.07
CA ALA A 244 -1.69 -18.29 5.79
C ALA A 244 -3.12 -18.63 5.33
N LEU A 245 -4.14 -18.14 6.02
CA LEU A 245 -5.55 -18.43 5.71
C LEU A 245 -5.99 -17.81 4.39
N VAL A 246 -5.62 -16.57 4.11
CA VAL A 246 -6.00 -15.89 2.85
C VAL A 246 -5.30 -16.52 1.65
N ASN A 247 -4.04 -16.93 1.79
CA ASN A 247 -3.33 -17.64 0.73
C ASN A 247 -3.89 -19.05 0.49
N ALA A 248 -4.23 -19.79 1.55
CA ALA A 248 -4.90 -21.09 1.42
C ALA A 248 -6.28 -20.94 0.73
N ALA A 249 -7.05 -19.92 1.11
CA ALA A 249 -8.31 -19.60 0.46
C ALA A 249 -8.11 -19.18 -1.01
N SER A 250 -7.04 -18.46 -1.34
CA SER A 250 -6.71 -18.10 -2.73
C SER A 250 -6.39 -19.31 -3.59
N LEU A 251 -5.64 -20.27 -3.06
CA LEU A 251 -5.36 -21.53 -3.73
C LEU A 251 -6.65 -22.32 -3.99
N LEU A 252 -7.51 -22.47 -2.97
CA LEU A 252 -8.79 -23.18 -3.10
C LEU A 252 -9.78 -22.47 -4.03
N MET A 253 -9.81 -21.14 -4.01
CA MET A 253 -10.63 -20.34 -4.92
C MET A 253 -10.22 -20.60 -6.37
N PHE A 254 -8.92 -20.54 -6.68
CA PHE A 254 -8.41 -20.82 -8.01
C PHE A 254 -8.65 -22.26 -8.44
N LEU A 255 -8.50 -23.22 -7.51
CA LEU A 255 -8.79 -24.64 -7.73
C LEU A 255 -10.25 -24.85 -8.15
N GLY A 256 -11.21 -24.34 -7.37
CA GLY A 256 -12.63 -24.50 -7.69
C GLY A 256 -13.05 -23.75 -8.95
N MET A 257 -12.52 -22.52 -9.12
CA MET A 257 -12.86 -21.62 -10.22
C MET A 257 -12.35 -22.11 -11.58
N PHE A 258 -11.04 -22.33 -11.72
CA PHE A 258 -10.44 -22.67 -13.02
C PHE A 258 -10.83 -24.08 -13.49
N GLY A 259 -10.91 -25.05 -12.57
CA GLY A 259 -11.40 -26.38 -12.93
C GLY A 259 -12.85 -26.36 -13.41
N SER A 260 -13.71 -25.54 -12.78
CA SER A 260 -15.11 -25.40 -13.21
C SER A 260 -15.23 -24.67 -14.55
N ILE A 261 -14.48 -23.57 -14.74
CA ILE A 261 -14.45 -22.84 -16.03
C ILE A 261 -14.05 -23.79 -17.16
N PHE A 262 -12.99 -24.59 -16.97
CA PHE A 262 -12.52 -25.57 -17.96
C PHE A 262 -13.62 -26.55 -18.38
N LEU A 263 -14.36 -27.12 -17.43
CA LEU A 263 -15.44 -28.08 -17.72
C LEU A 263 -16.69 -27.41 -18.30
N LEU A 264 -17.05 -26.22 -17.82
CA LEU A 264 -18.23 -25.50 -18.29
C LEU A 264 -18.07 -24.96 -19.70
N THR A 265 -16.86 -24.51 -20.07
CA THR A 265 -16.56 -24.17 -21.47
C THR A 265 -16.76 -25.38 -22.38
N GLN A 266 -16.30 -26.56 -21.97
CA GLN A 266 -16.50 -27.80 -22.71
C GLN A 266 -17.97 -28.23 -22.78
N PHE A 267 -18.72 -28.06 -21.69
CA PHE A 267 -20.16 -28.33 -21.67
C PHE A 267 -20.91 -27.49 -22.71
N LEU A 268 -20.66 -26.17 -22.74
CA LEU A 268 -21.32 -25.27 -23.69
C LEU A 268 -21.00 -25.63 -25.14
N GLN A 269 -19.77 -26.05 -25.43
CA GLN A 269 -19.33 -26.34 -26.80
C GLN A 269 -19.69 -27.76 -27.25
N ILE A 270 -19.34 -28.77 -26.45
CA ILE A 270 -19.46 -30.19 -26.84
C ILE A 270 -20.89 -30.69 -26.62
N ILE A 271 -21.56 -30.27 -25.54
CA ILE A 271 -22.90 -30.76 -25.18
C ILE A 271 -23.99 -29.84 -25.71
N GLN A 272 -23.87 -28.53 -25.51
CA GLN A 272 -24.89 -27.58 -26.00
C GLN A 272 -24.67 -27.16 -27.46
N GLY A 273 -23.61 -27.63 -28.11
CA GLY A 273 -23.33 -27.40 -29.52
C GLY A 273 -23.07 -25.93 -29.88
N HIS A 274 -22.65 -25.11 -28.92
CA HIS A 274 -22.33 -23.70 -29.19
C HIS A 274 -20.92 -23.58 -29.78
N GLY A 275 -20.77 -22.77 -30.83
CA GLY A 275 -19.45 -22.42 -31.35
C GLY A 275 -18.57 -21.70 -30.30
N PRO A 276 -17.24 -21.64 -30.50
CA PRO A 276 -16.31 -21.05 -29.53
C PRO A 276 -16.65 -19.59 -29.14
N GLN A 277 -17.02 -18.73 -30.10
CA GLN A 277 -17.44 -17.35 -29.82
C GLN A 277 -18.74 -17.32 -29.02
N ALA A 278 -19.71 -18.16 -29.40
CA ALA A 278 -21.02 -18.24 -28.76
C ALA A 278 -20.92 -18.76 -27.30
N ALA A 279 -20.01 -19.69 -27.02
CA ALA A 279 -19.70 -20.16 -25.67
C ALA A 279 -18.99 -19.07 -24.86
N GLY A 280 -17.99 -18.40 -25.43
CA GLY A 280 -17.31 -17.27 -24.79
C GLY A 280 -18.26 -16.12 -24.42
N LEU A 281 -19.20 -15.79 -25.31
CA LEU A 281 -20.22 -14.76 -25.07
C LEU A 281 -21.15 -15.13 -23.90
N ARG A 282 -21.54 -16.40 -23.79
CA ARG A 282 -22.38 -16.91 -22.69
C ARG A 282 -21.66 -16.90 -21.35
N MET A 283 -20.32 -16.98 -21.34
CA MET A 283 -19.52 -16.90 -20.11
C MET A 283 -19.21 -15.46 -19.68
N LEU A 284 -19.53 -14.44 -20.50
CA LEU A 284 -19.27 -13.03 -20.16
C LEU A 284 -19.86 -12.59 -18.81
N PRO A 285 -21.09 -12.97 -18.39
CA PRO A 285 -21.60 -12.58 -17.08
C PRO A 285 -20.69 -13.05 -15.93
N TRP A 286 -19.91 -14.11 -16.13
CA TRP A 286 -18.89 -14.52 -15.17
C TRP A 286 -17.65 -13.64 -15.26
N THR A 287 -17.04 -13.53 -16.44
CA THR A 287 -15.70 -12.94 -16.59
C THR A 287 -15.69 -11.42 -16.66
N ALA A 288 -16.80 -10.78 -17.03
CA ALA A 288 -16.94 -9.33 -17.14
C ALA A 288 -17.43 -8.67 -15.84
N MET A 289 -18.12 -9.38 -14.94
CA MET A 289 -18.58 -8.82 -13.66
C MET A 289 -17.45 -8.24 -12.80
N PRO A 290 -16.25 -8.84 -12.72
CA PRO A 290 -15.10 -8.21 -12.06
C PRO A 290 -14.79 -6.79 -12.54
N LEU A 291 -14.96 -6.49 -13.84
CA LEU A 291 -14.71 -5.14 -14.37
C LEU A 291 -15.71 -4.12 -13.84
N LEU A 292 -16.96 -4.53 -13.61
CA LEU A 292 -18.05 -3.67 -13.17
C LEU A 292 -18.08 -3.52 -11.64
N ILE A 293 -17.80 -4.61 -10.92
CA ILE A 293 -18.08 -4.72 -9.48
C ILE A 293 -16.82 -4.55 -8.63
N ALA A 294 -15.61 -4.73 -9.17
CA ALA A 294 -14.37 -4.58 -8.39
C ALA A 294 -14.21 -3.18 -7.73
N PRO A 295 -14.57 -2.05 -8.37
CA PRO A 295 -14.52 -0.74 -7.71
C PRO A 295 -15.43 -0.66 -6.48
N LEU A 296 -16.65 -1.21 -6.60
CA LEU A 296 -17.62 -1.29 -5.49
C LEU A 296 -17.12 -2.21 -4.38
N ALA A 297 -16.52 -3.35 -4.73
CA ALA A 297 -15.93 -4.26 -3.76
C ALA A 297 -14.78 -3.62 -2.98
N GLY A 298 -13.99 -2.74 -3.62
CA GLY A 298 -12.99 -1.90 -2.96
C GLY A 298 -13.60 -0.95 -1.94
N VAL A 299 -14.59 -0.14 -2.36
CA VAL A 299 -15.29 0.79 -1.45
C VAL A 299 -15.97 0.06 -0.28
N LEU A 300 -16.56 -1.10 -0.54
CA LEU A 300 -17.18 -1.91 0.51
C LEU A 300 -16.12 -2.46 1.48
N THR A 301 -14.95 -2.84 0.97
CA THR A 301 -13.81 -3.28 1.78
C THR A 301 -13.31 -2.17 2.70
N ASP A 302 -13.25 -0.94 2.21
CA ASP A 302 -12.86 0.21 3.04
C ASP A 302 -13.88 0.50 4.16
N ARG A 303 -15.17 0.18 3.94
CA ARG A 303 -16.24 0.43 4.92
C ARG A 303 -16.42 -0.66 5.97
N ILE A 304 -16.37 -1.94 5.57
CA ILE A 304 -16.69 -3.07 6.46
C ILE A 304 -15.52 -4.07 6.63
N GLY A 305 -14.36 -3.76 6.05
CA GLY A 305 -13.16 -4.60 6.05
C GLY A 305 -13.19 -5.70 4.98
N GLY A 306 -12.01 -6.21 4.60
CA GLY A 306 -11.90 -7.20 3.53
C GLY A 306 -12.51 -8.57 3.86
N ARG A 307 -12.47 -8.97 5.12
CA ARG A 307 -12.93 -10.30 5.57
C ARG A 307 -14.39 -10.62 5.23
N PRO A 308 -15.40 -9.79 5.59
CA PRO A 308 -16.79 -10.06 5.20
C PRO A 308 -17.00 -10.01 3.69
N VAL A 309 -16.30 -9.12 2.97
CA VAL A 309 -16.43 -9.00 1.51
C VAL A 309 -15.92 -10.26 0.81
N VAL A 310 -14.71 -10.72 1.14
CA VAL A 310 -14.12 -11.94 0.57
C VAL A 310 -14.93 -13.18 0.93
N THR A 311 -15.39 -13.30 2.19
CA THR A 311 -16.19 -14.44 2.65
C THR A 311 -17.51 -14.52 1.86
N THR A 312 -18.22 -13.40 1.73
CA THR A 312 -19.45 -13.32 0.93
C THR A 312 -19.17 -13.64 -0.53
N GLY A 313 -18.07 -13.10 -1.10
CA GLY A 313 -17.68 -13.38 -2.47
C GLY A 313 -17.48 -14.87 -2.73
N LEU A 314 -16.75 -15.57 -1.86
CA LEU A 314 -16.55 -17.03 -1.93
C LEU A 314 -17.86 -17.81 -1.77
N GLY A 315 -18.74 -17.35 -0.88
CA GLY A 315 -20.09 -17.93 -0.73
C GLY A 315 -20.96 -17.77 -1.98
N LEU A 316 -20.93 -16.60 -2.64
CA LEU A 316 -21.65 -16.37 -3.89
C LEU A 316 -21.12 -17.25 -5.02
N MET A 317 -19.79 -17.41 -5.14
CA MET A 317 -19.21 -18.31 -6.15
C MET A 317 -19.61 -19.77 -5.89
N ALA A 318 -19.56 -20.22 -4.63
CA ALA A 318 -19.98 -21.57 -4.28
C ALA A 318 -21.47 -21.80 -4.58
N ALA A 319 -22.33 -20.83 -4.26
CA ALA A 319 -23.75 -20.87 -4.58
C ALA A 319 -23.99 -20.88 -6.10
N GLY A 320 -23.20 -20.14 -6.87
CA GLY A 320 -23.25 -20.16 -8.34
C GLY A 320 -22.88 -21.52 -8.93
N LEU A 321 -21.79 -22.15 -8.46
CA LEU A 321 -21.42 -23.50 -8.90
C LEU A 321 -22.45 -24.55 -8.47
N ALA A 322 -22.95 -24.48 -7.24
CA ALA A 322 -24.00 -25.37 -6.75
C ALA A 322 -25.30 -25.21 -7.55
N TRP A 323 -25.70 -23.97 -7.87
CA TRP A 323 -26.83 -23.69 -8.75
C TRP A 323 -26.64 -24.33 -10.11
N PHE A 324 -25.46 -24.15 -10.73
CA PHE A 324 -25.16 -24.78 -12.01
C PHE A 324 -25.26 -26.31 -11.93
N ALA A 325 -24.70 -26.91 -10.88
CA ALA A 325 -24.77 -28.36 -10.64
C ALA A 325 -26.21 -28.87 -10.49
N LEU A 326 -27.13 -28.06 -9.94
CA LEU A 326 -28.54 -28.41 -9.78
C LEU A 326 -29.34 -28.33 -11.09
N VAL A 327 -29.00 -27.37 -11.96
CA VAL A 327 -29.70 -27.16 -13.23
C VAL A 327 -29.01 -27.82 -14.42
N ALA A 328 -27.86 -28.46 -14.21
CA ALA A 328 -27.08 -29.09 -15.27
C ALA A 328 -27.88 -30.22 -15.92
N ASP A 329 -28.24 -29.99 -17.18
CA ASP A 329 -28.94 -30.94 -18.05
C ASP A 329 -28.48 -30.67 -19.48
N PRO A 330 -28.36 -31.67 -20.37
CA PRO A 330 -27.93 -31.44 -21.74
C PRO A 330 -28.76 -30.39 -22.49
N ALA A 331 -30.05 -30.29 -22.19
CA ALA A 331 -30.99 -29.35 -22.82
C ALA A 331 -31.24 -28.07 -22.00
N VAL A 332 -30.46 -27.81 -20.93
CA VAL A 332 -30.69 -26.65 -20.06
C VAL A 332 -30.55 -25.32 -20.82
N GLY A 333 -31.63 -24.53 -20.81
CA GLY A 333 -31.64 -23.21 -21.44
C GLY A 333 -30.72 -22.20 -20.74
N TYR A 334 -30.13 -21.27 -21.50
CA TYR A 334 -29.21 -20.25 -20.97
C TYR A 334 -29.83 -19.40 -19.84
N GLY A 335 -31.14 -19.14 -19.87
CA GLY A 335 -31.83 -18.40 -18.81
C GLY A 335 -31.71 -19.04 -17.42
N ALA A 336 -31.64 -20.37 -17.34
CA ALA A 336 -31.45 -21.08 -16.07
C ALA A 336 -29.97 -21.09 -15.63
N GLN A 337 -29.03 -20.96 -16.57
CA GLN A 337 -27.59 -20.90 -16.31
C GLN A 337 -27.12 -19.49 -15.91
N LEU A 338 -27.77 -18.45 -16.44
CA LEU A 338 -27.37 -17.05 -16.26
C LEU A 338 -27.22 -16.64 -14.78
N PRO A 339 -28.13 -16.99 -13.85
CA PRO A 339 -27.95 -16.69 -12.43
C PRO A 339 -26.66 -17.26 -11.85
N ALA A 340 -26.28 -18.49 -12.23
CA ALA A 340 -25.03 -19.10 -11.77
C ALA A 340 -23.80 -18.31 -12.24
N PHE A 341 -23.77 -17.91 -13.52
CA PHE A 341 -22.66 -17.09 -14.05
C PHE A 341 -22.57 -15.72 -13.38
N VAL A 342 -23.71 -15.06 -13.14
CA VAL A 342 -23.76 -13.78 -12.43
C VAL A 342 -23.26 -13.91 -10.98
N LEU A 343 -23.70 -14.94 -10.26
CA LEU A 343 -23.25 -15.20 -8.88
C LEU A 343 -21.74 -15.48 -8.82
N CYS A 344 -21.22 -16.28 -9.74
CA CYS A 344 -19.78 -16.55 -9.83
C CYS A 344 -18.99 -15.28 -10.17
N GLY A 345 -19.47 -14.47 -11.11
CA GLY A 345 -18.83 -13.22 -11.49
C GLY A 345 -18.84 -12.15 -10.38
N LEU A 346 -19.97 -11.99 -9.68
CA LEU A 346 -20.09 -11.12 -8.51
C LEU A 346 -19.13 -11.55 -7.40
N GLY A 347 -19.12 -12.85 -7.10
CA GLY A 347 -18.26 -13.39 -6.07
C GLY A 347 -16.78 -13.21 -6.41
N MET A 348 -16.39 -13.46 -7.66
CA MET A 348 -15.04 -13.24 -8.19
C MET A 348 -14.60 -11.77 -8.04
N ALA A 349 -15.50 -10.82 -8.32
CA ALA A 349 -15.24 -9.39 -8.14
C ALA A 349 -14.98 -9.01 -6.67
N MET A 350 -15.73 -9.60 -5.74
CA MET A 350 -15.57 -9.42 -4.30
C MET A 350 -14.34 -10.11 -3.71
N PHE A 351 -13.68 -10.97 -4.49
CA PHE A 351 -12.50 -11.71 -4.04
C PHE A 351 -11.19 -10.98 -4.34
N PHE A 352 -10.94 -10.59 -5.60
CA PHE A 352 -9.59 -10.20 -6.04
C PHE A 352 -8.99 -8.99 -5.32
N ALA A 353 -9.68 -7.84 -5.37
CA ALA A 353 -9.15 -6.63 -4.74
C ALA A 353 -9.07 -6.78 -3.21
N PRO A 354 -10.12 -7.26 -2.51
CA PRO A 354 -10.10 -7.35 -1.06
C PRO A 354 -9.13 -8.43 -0.52
N ALA A 355 -9.04 -9.59 -1.16
CA ALA A 355 -8.09 -10.63 -0.77
C ALA A 355 -6.65 -10.16 -0.97
N GLY A 356 -6.35 -9.48 -2.08
CA GLY A 356 -5.05 -8.86 -2.32
C GLY A 356 -4.67 -7.87 -1.23
N ALA A 357 -5.59 -6.99 -0.84
CA ALA A 357 -5.40 -6.04 0.25
C ALA A 357 -5.15 -6.74 1.60
N MET A 358 -5.90 -7.81 1.91
CA MET A 358 -5.69 -8.60 3.13
C MET A 358 -4.31 -9.27 3.18
N VAL A 359 -3.81 -9.77 2.05
CA VAL A 359 -2.44 -10.33 1.98
C VAL A 359 -1.41 -9.22 2.22
N MET A 360 -1.52 -8.10 1.51
CA MET A 360 -0.55 -7.00 1.62
C MET A 360 -0.56 -6.34 3.00
N GLY A 361 -1.73 -6.22 3.64
CA GLY A 361 -1.88 -5.67 4.99
C GLY A 361 -1.44 -6.63 6.11
N SER A 362 -1.16 -7.90 5.79
CA SER A 362 -0.70 -8.89 6.76
C SER A 362 0.83 -8.98 6.90
N VAL A 363 1.56 -8.16 6.13
CA VAL A 363 3.02 -8.13 6.09
C VAL A 363 3.53 -6.67 6.12
N PRO A 364 4.76 -6.41 6.61
CA PRO A 364 5.37 -5.08 6.55
C PRO A 364 5.52 -4.56 5.11
N PRO A 365 5.48 -3.23 4.87
CA PRO A 365 5.60 -2.62 3.54
C PRO A 365 6.79 -3.12 2.72
N GLU A 366 7.93 -3.35 3.37
CA GLU A 366 9.19 -3.78 2.75
C GLU A 366 9.10 -5.19 2.17
N ARG A 367 8.16 -6.01 2.66
CA ARG A 367 7.95 -7.41 2.26
C ARG A 367 6.73 -7.62 1.37
N GLN A 368 5.97 -6.57 1.06
CA GLN A 368 4.76 -6.67 0.23
C GLN A 368 5.05 -7.23 -1.17
N GLY A 369 6.20 -6.90 -1.78
CA GLY A 369 6.60 -7.45 -3.07
C GLY A 369 6.75 -8.98 -3.05
N VAL A 370 7.40 -9.51 -2.01
CA VAL A 370 7.58 -10.96 -1.82
C VAL A 370 6.24 -11.64 -1.50
N ALA A 371 5.45 -11.05 -0.62
CA ALA A 371 4.10 -11.52 -0.29
C ALA A 371 3.18 -11.61 -1.52
N SER A 372 3.24 -10.61 -2.40
CA SER A 372 2.49 -10.60 -3.67
C SER A 372 2.93 -11.73 -4.60
N GLY A 373 4.25 -11.96 -4.70
CA GLY A 373 4.81 -13.08 -5.45
C GLY A 373 4.33 -14.44 -4.94
N VAL A 374 4.33 -14.65 -3.62
CA VAL A 374 3.84 -15.89 -3.00
C VAL A 374 2.35 -16.08 -3.28
N ASN A 375 1.55 -15.02 -3.14
CA ASN A 375 0.12 -15.09 -3.42
C ASN A 375 -0.19 -15.43 -4.88
N ASN A 376 0.49 -14.79 -5.83
CA ASN A 376 0.30 -15.10 -7.25
C ASN A 376 0.73 -16.53 -7.58
N SER A 377 1.85 -17.01 -7.01
CA SER A 377 2.31 -18.38 -7.24
C SER A 377 1.29 -19.41 -6.73
N LEU A 378 0.76 -19.21 -5.52
CA LEU A 378 -0.25 -20.12 -4.96
C LEU A 378 -1.57 -20.11 -5.74
N ARG A 379 -1.95 -18.97 -6.33
CA ARG A 379 -3.12 -18.87 -7.22
C ARG A 379 -2.93 -19.71 -8.48
N GLU A 380 -1.78 -19.60 -9.14
CA GLU A 380 -1.49 -20.38 -10.36
C GLU A 380 -1.36 -21.88 -10.05
N VAL A 381 -0.73 -22.26 -8.92
CA VAL A 381 -0.73 -23.65 -8.44
C VAL A 381 -2.17 -24.15 -8.21
N GLY A 382 -3.01 -23.33 -7.57
CA GLY A 382 -4.43 -23.64 -7.39
C GLY A 382 -5.14 -23.89 -8.70
N GLY A 383 -4.91 -23.06 -9.72
CA GLY A 383 -5.50 -23.21 -11.05
C GLY A 383 -5.10 -24.53 -11.73
N ALA A 384 -3.81 -24.86 -11.73
CA ALA A 384 -3.31 -26.11 -12.34
C ALA A 384 -3.85 -27.36 -11.63
N LEU A 385 -3.84 -27.36 -10.29
CA LEU A 385 -4.44 -28.44 -9.49
C LEU A 385 -5.95 -28.52 -9.70
N GLY A 386 -6.64 -27.39 -9.85
CA GLY A 386 -8.07 -27.31 -10.13
C GLY A 386 -8.47 -28.01 -11.40
N ILE A 387 -7.77 -27.73 -12.50
CA ILE A 387 -8.03 -28.38 -13.78
C ILE A 387 -7.83 -29.89 -13.66
N ALA A 388 -6.69 -30.33 -13.12
CA ALA A 388 -6.39 -31.77 -13.00
C ALA A 388 -7.36 -32.50 -12.05
N LEU A 389 -7.67 -31.93 -10.89
CA LEU A 389 -8.55 -32.56 -9.90
C LEU A 389 -10.00 -32.61 -10.36
N LEU A 390 -10.57 -31.50 -10.86
CA LEU A 390 -11.96 -31.48 -11.30
C LEU A 390 -12.16 -32.30 -12.58
N ALA A 391 -11.18 -32.31 -13.50
CA ALA A 391 -11.22 -33.19 -14.67
C ALA A 391 -11.13 -34.67 -14.28
N SER A 392 -10.31 -35.01 -13.28
CA SER A 392 -10.26 -36.37 -12.75
C SER A 392 -11.58 -36.80 -12.08
N VAL A 393 -12.22 -35.90 -11.32
CA VAL A 393 -13.57 -36.12 -10.76
C VAL A 393 -14.61 -36.30 -11.87
N PHE A 394 -14.56 -35.45 -12.90
CA PHE A 394 -15.43 -35.54 -14.06
C PHE A 394 -15.29 -36.90 -14.73
N ALA A 395 -14.06 -37.33 -14.97
CA ALA A 395 -13.78 -38.50 -15.77
C ALA A 395 -13.95 -39.82 -14.98
N ALA A 396 -14.04 -39.77 -13.65
CA ALA A 396 -14.40 -40.91 -12.81
C ALA A 396 -15.85 -41.39 -13.00
N ARG A 397 -16.75 -40.52 -13.47
CA ARG A 397 -18.18 -40.82 -13.64
C ARG A 397 -18.74 -40.41 -15.00
N GLY A 398 -18.03 -39.60 -15.76
CA GLY A 398 -18.52 -39.03 -17.00
C GLY A 398 -17.75 -39.44 -18.24
N GLY A 399 -18.22 -38.91 -19.37
CA GLY A 399 -17.65 -39.12 -20.69
C GLY A 399 -18.17 -38.08 -21.67
N TYR A 400 -17.58 -38.01 -22.86
CA TYR A 400 -17.97 -37.01 -23.86
C TYR A 400 -19.21 -37.39 -24.68
N ALA A 401 -19.56 -38.67 -24.69
CA ALA A 401 -20.76 -39.18 -25.34
C ALA A 401 -21.27 -40.42 -24.58
N PRO A 402 -22.60 -40.61 -24.45
CA PRO A 402 -23.68 -39.67 -24.82
C PRO A 402 -23.72 -38.42 -23.92
N PRO A 403 -24.46 -37.34 -24.28
CA PRO A 403 -24.50 -36.09 -23.52
C PRO A 403 -24.84 -36.22 -22.03
N THR A 404 -25.65 -37.22 -21.66
CA THR A 404 -25.98 -37.52 -20.26
C THR A 404 -24.75 -37.92 -19.45
N ALA A 405 -23.85 -38.72 -20.04
CA ALA A 405 -22.59 -39.12 -19.39
C ALA A 405 -21.70 -37.91 -19.10
N PHE A 406 -21.73 -36.86 -19.95
CA PHE A 406 -20.98 -35.64 -19.65
C PHE A 406 -21.52 -34.95 -18.41
N VAL A 407 -22.85 -34.83 -18.31
CA VAL A 407 -23.51 -34.23 -17.14
C VAL A 407 -23.26 -35.05 -15.87
N ASP A 408 -23.26 -36.39 -15.96
CA ASP A 408 -22.96 -37.30 -14.85
C ASP A 408 -21.55 -37.11 -14.27
N GLY A 409 -20.58 -36.68 -15.10
CA GLY A 409 -19.25 -36.26 -14.66
C GLY A 409 -19.20 -34.80 -14.20
N LEU A 410 -19.88 -33.90 -14.92
CA LEU A 410 -19.85 -32.46 -14.65
C LEU A 410 -20.43 -32.12 -13.28
N VAL A 411 -21.57 -32.70 -12.92
CA VAL A 411 -22.28 -32.38 -11.67
C VAL A 411 -21.42 -32.65 -10.44
N PRO A 412 -20.80 -33.85 -10.26
CA PRO A 412 -19.85 -34.10 -9.17
C PRO A 412 -18.67 -33.14 -9.17
N ALA A 413 -18.11 -32.80 -10.34
CA ALA A 413 -16.97 -31.89 -10.42
C ALA A 413 -17.34 -30.47 -9.96
N LEU A 414 -18.52 -29.97 -10.32
CA LEU A 414 -19.03 -28.67 -9.86
C LEU A 414 -19.31 -28.67 -8.35
N TRP A 415 -19.81 -29.77 -7.79
CA TRP A 415 -19.96 -29.90 -6.34
C TRP A 415 -18.63 -29.88 -5.60
N TRP A 416 -17.59 -30.52 -6.14
CA TRP A 416 -16.23 -30.42 -5.60
C TRP A 416 -15.66 -29.01 -5.69
N GLY A 417 -15.90 -28.31 -6.82
CA GLY A 417 -15.56 -26.89 -6.97
C GLY A 417 -16.28 -26.01 -5.94
N ALA A 418 -17.58 -26.23 -5.73
CA ALA A 418 -18.38 -25.51 -4.73
C ALA A 418 -17.89 -25.78 -3.30
N ALA A 419 -17.55 -27.03 -2.98
CA ALA A 419 -16.99 -27.41 -1.69
C ALA A 419 -15.63 -26.76 -1.43
N ALA A 420 -14.76 -26.67 -2.44
CA ALA A 420 -13.49 -25.95 -2.34
C ALA A 420 -13.70 -24.46 -2.06
N LEU A 421 -14.66 -23.82 -2.74
CA LEU A 421 -15.00 -22.41 -2.53
C LEU A 421 -15.65 -22.15 -1.15
N LEU A 422 -16.53 -23.03 -0.67
CA LEU A 422 -17.09 -22.94 0.68
C LEU A 422 -16.00 -23.09 1.74
N THR A 423 -15.08 -24.03 1.53
CA THR A 423 -13.93 -24.23 2.42
C THR A 423 -13.03 -22.99 2.43
N ALA A 424 -12.75 -22.40 1.27
CA ALA A 424 -12.05 -21.12 1.16
C ALA A 424 -12.77 -20.01 1.93
N GLY A 425 -14.10 -19.93 1.79
CA GLY A 425 -14.94 -18.97 2.52
C GLY A 425 -14.85 -19.15 4.03
N LEU A 426 -14.87 -20.40 4.51
CA LEU A 426 -14.69 -20.73 5.92
C LEU A 426 -13.29 -20.34 6.43
N LEU A 427 -12.24 -20.62 5.66
CA LEU A 427 -10.87 -20.22 6.02
C LEU A 427 -10.75 -18.69 6.16
N VAL A 428 -11.35 -17.93 5.25
CA VAL A 428 -11.38 -16.46 5.35
C VAL A 428 -12.25 -16.00 6.51
N PHE A 429 -13.38 -16.66 6.78
CA PHE A 429 -14.22 -16.35 7.92
C PHE A 429 -13.49 -16.56 9.26
N LEU A 430 -12.56 -17.52 9.32
CA LEU A 430 -11.70 -17.80 10.47
C LEU A 430 -10.52 -16.81 10.61
N VAL A 431 -10.27 -15.94 9.62
CA VAL A 431 -9.30 -14.86 9.76
C VAL A 431 -9.72 -13.99 10.95
N PRO A 432 -8.82 -13.66 11.89
CA PRO A 432 -9.16 -12.84 13.05
C PRO A 432 -9.89 -11.55 12.66
N ARG A 433 -10.98 -11.23 13.36
CA ARG A 433 -11.69 -9.93 13.23
C ARG A 433 -10.76 -8.84 13.78
N GLY A 434 -9.86 -8.34 12.94
CA GLY A 434 -8.88 -7.31 13.32
C GLY A 434 -7.81 -7.01 12.27
N GLY A 435 -8.04 -7.35 10.98
CA GLY A 435 -7.01 -7.25 9.93
C GLY A 435 -7.46 -6.55 8.65
N GLY A 436 -8.51 -5.72 8.70
CA GLY A 436 -9.06 -5.00 7.53
C GLY A 436 -9.01 -3.47 7.63
N ALA A 437 -8.64 -2.91 8.77
CA ALA A 437 -8.18 -1.54 8.92
C ALA A 437 -6.80 -1.67 9.59
N ALA A 438 -5.81 -0.93 9.09
CA ALA A 438 -4.42 -0.99 9.52
C ALA A 438 -4.29 -1.23 11.02
N GLY A 439 -3.98 -2.47 11.40
CA GLY A 439 -3.73 -2.82 12.79
C GLY A 439 -2.50 -2.05 13.22
N ALA A 440 -2.68 -1.23 14.25
CA ALA A 440 -1.60 -0.64 15.04
C ALA A 440 -0.49 -1.67 15.25
N ALA A 441 0.54 -1.59 14.41
CA ALA A 441 1.75 -2.36 14.58
C ALA A 441 2.30 -1.96 15.94
N ALA A 442 2.19 -2.87 16.90
CA ALA A 442 2.96 -2.83 18.12
C ALA A 442 4.40 -3.10 17.71
N ASP A 443 5.17 -2.05 17.47
CA ASP A 443 6.59 -2.16 17.12
C ASP A 443 7.39 -2.09 18.43
N PRO A 444 7.95 -3.19 18.94
CA PRO A 444 8.87 -3.12 20.05
C PRO A 444 10.18 -2.50 19.55
N ALA A 445 10.58 -1.37 20.14
CA ALA A 445 11.85 -0.66 19.92
C ALA A 445 11.99 0.22 18.66
N ALA A 446 10.91 0.82 18.14
CA ALA A 446 11.05 1.94 17.21
C ALA A 446 11.64 3.18 17.93
N PRO A 447 12.70 3.83 17.40
CA PRO A 447 13.22 5.06 17.96
C PRO A 447 12.17 6.17 17.81
N LEU A 448 11.92 6.90 18.90
CA LEU A 448 11.02 8.07 18.91
C LEU A 448 11.68 9.32 18.33
N GLY A 449 12.77 9.14 17.57
CA GLY A 449 13.51 10.19 16.90
C GLY A 449 12.61 10.93 15.94
N GLY A 450 12.15 12.11 16.37
CA GLY A 450 11.41 13.05 15.54
C GLY A 450 12.28 13.59 14.40
N THR A 451 11.92 14.75 13.86
CA THR A 451 12.70 15.40 12.79
C THR A 451 14.13 15.75 13.19
N ALA A 452 14.43 15.85 14.49
CA ALA A 452 15.79 16.02 15.00
C ALA A 452 16.66 14.74 14.95
N GLY A 453 16.06 13.56 14.71
CA GLY A 453 16.78 12.29 14.69
C GLY A 453 17.45 11.92 16.01
N THR A 454 16.94 12.43 17.14
CA THR A 454 17.43 12.16 18.50
C THR A 454 16.31 11.59 19.38
N GLY A 455 16.64 10.67 20.29
CA GLY A 455 15.69 10.04 21.20
C GLY A 455 15.75 8.51 21.20
N GLY A 456 15.40 7.93 22.34
CA GLY A 456 15.41 6.50 22.62
C GLY A 456 14.14 5.77 22.16
N PRO A 457 14.05 4.46 22.46
CA PRO A 457 12.97 3.60 22.01
C PRO A 457 11.65 3.85 22.77
N ALA A 458 10.53 3.58 22.12
CA ALA A 458 9.26 3.36 22.83
C ALA A 458 9.23 1.95 23.42
N ARG A 459 8.79 1.79 24.68
CA ARG A 459 8.50 0.46 25.26
C ARG A 459 7.41 -0.27 24.47
N ARG A 460 6.37 0.46 24.05
CA ARG A 460 5.29 -0.02 23.18
C ARG A 460 4.84 1.11 22.27
N LEU A 461 4.93 0.95 20.96
CA LEU A 461 4.40 1.91 19.99
C LEU A 461 3.18 1.32 19.29
N LEU A 462 2.02 1.98 19.34
CA LEU A 462 0.79 1.63 18.62
C LEU A 462 0.53 2.66 17.53
N THR A 463 0.22 2.24 16.31
CA THR A 463 -0.17 3.15 15.22
C THR A 463 -1.68 3.13 14.97
N ALA A 464 -2.40 4.16 15.38
CA ALA A 464 -3.85 4.21 15.23
C ALA A 464 -4.27 4.79 13.87
N GLY A 465 -4.96 4.00 13.04
CA GLY A 465 -5.31 4.36 11.66
C GLY A 465 -6.65 5.07 11.49
N ASN A 466 -7.43 5.21 12.55
CA ASN A 466 -8.74 5.88 12.57
C ASN A 466 -9.09 6.33 14.00
N ASP A 467 -10.14 7.13 14.15
CA ASP A 467 -10.61 7.64 15.45
C ASP A 467 -10.89 6.53 16.48
N GLU A 468 -11.48 5.40 16.06
CA GLU A 468 -11.81 4.29 16.97
C GLU A 468 -10.54 3.63 17.51
N ASP A 469 -9.50 3.49 16.68
CA ASP A 469 -8.20 2.96 17.09
C ASP A 469 -7.52 3.87 18.11
N ILE A 470 -7.59 5.19 17.89
CA ILE A 470 -7.03 6.19 18.81
C ILE A 470 -7.73 6.07 20.16
N VAL A 471 -9.08 6.13 20.15
CA VAL A 471 -9.89 6.06 21.36
C VAL A 471 -9.65 4.75 22.12
N ARG A 472 -9.59 3.63 21.40
CA ARG A 472 -9.32 2.31 22.01
C ARG A 472 -7.94 2.25 22.65
N ALA A 473 -6.89 2.72 21.97
CA ALA A 473 -5.53 2.69 22.49
C ALA A 473 -5.34 3.62 23.68
N VAL A 474 -5.93 4.82 23.64
CA VAL A 474 -5.91 5.79 24.74
C VAL A 474 -6.64 5.21 25.96
N ARG A 475 -7.87 4.69 25.77
CA ARG A 475 -8.64 4.08 26.86
C ARG A 475 -7.95 2.86 27.47
N GLU A 476 -7.27 2.05 26.67
CA GLU A 476 -6.48 0.92 27.18
C GLU A 476 -5.37 1.41 28.10
N ALA A 477 -4.62 2.44 27.69
CA ALA A 477 -3.57 3.02 28.52
C ALA A 477 -4.13 3.63 29.80
N ASP A 478 -5.24 4.39 29.71
CA ASP A 478 -5.91 5.02 30.84
C ASP A 478 -6.44 3.97 31.84
N THR A 479 -7.07 2.90 31.36
CA THR A 479 -7.63 1.83 32.20
C THR A 479 -6.53 1.03 32.91
N THR A 480 -5.38 0.86 32.26
CA THR A 480 -4.25 0.10 32.82
C THR A 480 -3.31 0.96 33.67
N GLY A 481 -3.49 2.27 33.70
CA GLY A 481 -2.57 3.21 34.33
C GLY A 481 -1.20 3.26 33.64
N THR A 482 -1.11 2.84 32.38
CA THR A 482 0.15 2.85 31.62
C THR A 482 0.44 4.28 31.16
N PRO A 483 1.65 4.84 31.40
CA PRO A 483 2.02 6.14 30.86
C PRO A 483 1.80 6.19 29.34
N LEU A 484 1.15 7.24 28.86
CA LEU A 484 0.72 7.40 27.47
C LEU A 484 1.40 8.61 26.83
N LEU A 485 2.00 8.41 25.66
CA LEU A 485 2.47 9.49 24.80
C LEU A 485 1.67 9.48 23.49
N VAL A 486 0.96 10.56 23.19
CA VAL A 486 0.29 10.72 21.90
C VAL A 486 1.26 11.36 20.91
N LEU A 487 1.54 10.65 19.82
CA LEU A 487 2.50 11.05 18.80
C LEU A 487 1.79 11.42 17.50
N GLY A 488 1.89 12.68 17.08
CA GLY A 488 1.51 13.11 15.73
C GLY A 488 2.63 12.81 14.72
N GLY A 489 3.07 13.83 13.97
CA GLY A 489 4.19 13.70 13.04
C GLY A 489 5.60 13.78 13.67
N GLY A 490 5.72 13.91 14.99
CA GLY A 490 7.01 13.90 15.70
C GLY A 490 7.93 15.11 15.46
N SER A 491 7.48 16.13 14.73
CA SER A 491 8.31 17.27 14.32
C SER A 491 8.65 18.29 15.42
N ASN A 492 8.03 18.15 16.60
CA ASN A 492 8.16 19.09 17.72
C ASN A 492 8.52 18.38 19.04
N LEU A 493 9.20 17.23 18.96
CA LEU A 493 9.56 16.42 20.12
C LEU A 493 11.06 16.39 20.38
N VAL A 494 11.42 16.43 21.66
CA VAL A 494 12.76 16.16 22.19
C VAL A 494 12.62 15.04 23.22
N VAL A 495 12.98 13.83 22.83
CA VAL A 495 12.74 12.61 23.62
C VAL A 495 14.02 12.13 24.29
N SER A 496 13.96 11.72 25.55
CA SER A 496 15.10 11.14 26.28
C SER A 496 15.83 10.08 25.46
N ASP A 497 17.15 10.00 25.61
CA ASP A 497 17.96 8.93 25.00
C ASP A 497 17.58 7.53 25.55
N ASP A 498 17.01 7.47 26.77
CA ASP A 498 16.45 6.25 27.37
C ASP A 498 15.05 5.90 26.80
N GLY A 499 14.45 6.82 26.05
CA GLY A 499 13.15 6.62 25.39
C GLY A 499 11.94 6.97 26.27
N PHE A 500 10.84 6.25 26.06
CA PHE A 500 9.60 6.42 26.81
C PHE A 500 9.12 5.09 27.39
N ASP A 501 9.14 4.98 28.72
CA ASP A 501 8.69 3.80 29.47
C ASP A 501 7.15 3.77 29.62
N GLY A 502 6.47 3.60 28.49
CA GLY A 502 5.02 3.59 28.41
C GLY A 502 4.50 3.15 27.03
N THR A 503 3.23 3.44 26.77
CA THR A 503 2.61 3.23 25.46
C THR A 503 2.65 4.54 24.68
N VAL A 504 3.19 4.50 23.47
CA VAL A 504 3.13 5.59 22.51
C VAL A 504 2.03 5.29 21.51
N VAL A 505 1.09 6.21 21.29
CA VAL A 505 0.06 6.09 20.27
C VAL A 505 0.36 7.07 19.15
N ARG A 506 0.88 6.56 18.03
CA ARG A 506 1.07 7.31 16.78
C ARG A 506 -0.26 7.47 16.07
N ILE A 507 -0.74 8.70 15.95
CA ILE A 507 -1.94 9.05 15.21
C ILE A 507 -1.63 9.02 13.71
N ALA A 508 -2.21 8.06 12.99
CA ALA A 508 -2.08 7.87 11.54
C ALA A 508 -3.45 7.87 10.85
N SER A 509 -4.48 8.46 11.47
CA SER A 509 -5.80 8.60 10.88
C SER A 509 -5.77 9.49 9.65
N THR A 510 -6.33 9.01 8.54
CA THR A 510 -6.42 9.75 7.27
C THR A 510 -7.86 10.04 6.90
N GLY A 511 -8.09 11.13 6.19
CA GLY A 511 -9.39 11.58 5.71
C GLY A 511 -9.44 13.09 5.56
N VAL A 512 -9.76 13.56 4.36
CA VAL A 512 -10.04 14.98 4.07
C VAL A 512 -11.34 15.05 3.29
N ARG A 513 -12.32 15.78 3.80
CA ARG A 513 -13.61 16.04 3.14
C ARG A 513 -13.75 17.53 2.85
N PHE A 514 -14.10 17.85 1.61
CA PHE A 514 -14.42 19.19 1.16
C PHE A 514 -15.93 19.34 1.02
N ASP A 515 -16.46 20.44 1.51
CA ASP A 515 -17.84 20.89 1.29
C ASP A 515 -17.81 22.40 1.00
N GLY A 516 -17.54 22.74 -0.27
CA GLY A 516 -17.22 24.12 -0.67
C GLY A 516 -15.97 24.62 0.04
N THR A 517 -16.13 25.69 0.83
CA THR A 517 -15.09 26.32 1.67
C THR A 517 -14.85 25.60 3.00
N ARG A 518 -15.67 24.61 3.35
CA ARG A 518 -15.57 23.86 4.60
C ARG A 518 -14.75 22.59 4.44
N LEU A 519 -13.89 22.35 5.42
CA LEU A 519 -13.04 21.17 5.47
C LEU A 519 -13.23 20.42 6.78
N GLU A 520 -13.35 19.10 6.71
CA GLU A 520 -13.18 18.19 7.84
C GLU A 520 -11.96 17.32 7.57
N VAL A 521 -11.01 17.31 8.52
CA VAL A 521 -9.70 16.68 8.34
C VAL A 521 -9.34 15.81 9.52
N ALA A 522 -8.91 14.58 9.26
CA ALA A 522 -8.44 13.64 10.28
C ALA A 522 -7.11 14.10 10.92
N ALA A 523 -6.93 13.82 12.21
CA ALA A 523 -5.77 14.28 12.97
C ALA A 523 -4.41 13.76 12.47
N GLY A 524 -4.37 12.58 11.84
CA GLY A 524 -3.14 11.99 11.30
C GLY A 524 -2.75 12.47 9.91
N GLU A 525 -3.58 13.28 9.24
CA GLU A 525 -3.25 13.82 7.92
C GLU A 525 -1.97 14.65 7.96
N ASN A 526 -1.16 14.57 6.90
CA ASN A 526 0.06 15.35 6.81
C ASN A 526 -0.28 16.83 6.57
N TRP A 527 0.22 17.72 7.43
CA TRP A 527 -0.10 19.15 7.35
C TRP A 527 0.32 19.80 6.03
N SER A 528 1.55 19.53 5.57
CA SER A 528 2.06 20.12 4.33
C SER A 528 1.26 19.63 3.11
N ALA A 529 0.88 18.35 3.08
CA ALA A 529 0.03 17.82 2.03
C ALA A 529 -1.38 18.42 2.03
N LEU A 530 -1.95 18.71 3.21
CA LEU A 530 -3.24 19.41 3.32
C LEU A 530 -3.13 20.82 2.74
N VAL A 531 -2.10 21.60 3.09
CA VAL A 531 -1.90 22.95 2.57
C VAL A 531 -1.81 22.92 1.05
N ASP A 532 -1.03 22.00 0.47
CA ASP A 532 -0.91 21.87 -0.99
C ASP A 532 -2.25 21.55 -1.66
N ARG A 533 -3.06 20.68 -1.04
CA ARG A 533 -4.40 20.33 -1.54
C ARG A 533 -5.37 21.50 -1.46
N VAL A 534 -5.30 22.30 -0.41
CA VAL A 534 -6.11 23.51 -0.21
C VAL A 534 -5.75 24.59 -1.23
N VAL A 535 -4.45 24.83 -1.45
CA VAL A 535 -3.95 25.78 -2.46
C VAL A 535 -4.37 25.34 -3.86
N ALA A 536 -4.29 24.04 -4.17
CA ALA A 536 -4.75 23.49 -5.45
C ALA A 536 -6.26 23.62 -5.66
N ALA A 537 -7.04 23.63 -4.58
CA ALA A 537 -8.48 23.90 -4.61
C ALA A 537 -8.82 25.40 -4.73
N GLY A 538 -7.82 26.29 -4.72
CA GLY A 538 -8.01 27.74 -4.82
C GLY A 538 -8.53 28.41 -3.55
N LEU A 539 -8.48 27.72 -2.40
CA LEU A 539 -9.02 28.19 -1.13
C LEU A 539 -7.92 28.81 -0.26
N ALA A 540 -8.14 30.03 0.20
CA ALA A 540 -7.20 30.82 1.01
C ALA A 540 -7.44 30.64 2.52
N GLY A 541 -6.37 30.81 3.29
CA GLY A 541 -6.39 30.87 4.75
C GLY A 541 -5.24 30.15 5.46
N ILE A 542 -4.55 29.24 4.77
CA ILE A 542 -3.44 28.45 5.35
C ILE A 542 -2.19 28.35 4.45
N GLU A 543 -2.17 29.04 3.31
CA GLU A 543 -1.07 29.01 2.35
C GLU A 543 0.26 29.52 2.93
N CYS A 544 0.23 30.45 3.90
CA CYS A 544 1.43 30.93 4.60
C CYS A 544 1.92 29.95 5.68
N LEU A 545 1.20 28.85 5.90
CA LEU A 545 1.58 27.74 6.77
C LEU A 545 2.23 26.59 6.00
N ALA A 546 2.52 26.78 4.71
CA ALA A 546 3.17 25.80 3.85
C ALA A 546 4.55 25.37 4.38
N GLY A 547 4.87 24.08 4.23
CA GLY A 547 6.16 23.50 4.64
C GLY A 547 6.37 23.36 6.14
N ILE A 548 5.33 23.57 6.96
CA ILE A 548 5.36 23.16 8.36
C ILE A 548 5.25 21.62 8.43
N PRO A 549 6.22 20.93 9.05
CA PRO A 549 6.16 19.48 9.20
C PRO A 549 5.20 19.08 10.32
N GLY A 550 4.64 17.88 10.23
CA GLY A 550 3.80 17.31 11.27
C GLY A 550 2.42 16.90 10.76
N SER A 551 1.55 16.58 11.71
CA SER A 551 0.18 16.15 11.43
C SER A 551 -0.82 17.26 11.72
N VAL A 552 -1.97 17.20 11.05
CA VAL A 552 -3.04 18.18 11.18
C VAL A 552 -3.56 18.28 12.62
N GLY A 553 -3.72 17.15 13.32
CA GLY A 553 -4.22 17.13 14.70
C GLY A 553 -3.26 17.76 15.72
N ALA A 554 -1.98 17.94 15.35
CA ALA A 554 -1.02 18.63 16.20
C ALA A 554 -1.13 20.16 16.10
N THR A 555 -1.76 20.70 15.04
CA THR A 555 -1.78 22.14 14.81
C THR A 555 -2.62 22.95 15.80
N PRO A 556 -3.80 22.49 16.26
CA PRO A 556 -4.55 23.20 17.28
C PRO A 556 -3.84 23.19 18.63
N VAL A 557 -3.01 22.18 18.92
CA VAL A 557 -2.38 22.01 20.24
C VAL A 557 -1.62 23.25 20.65
N GLN A 558 -0.79 23.79 19.77
CA GLN A 558 -0.03 25.01 20.06
C GLN A 558 -0.52 26.21 19.26
N ASN A 559 -1.70 26.17 18.63
CA ASN A 559 -2.11 27.17 17.65
C ASN A 559 -0.96 27.46 16.65
N VAL A 560 -0.60 26.44 15.87
CA VAL A 560 0.51 26.52 14.92
C VAL A 560 0.31 27.70 13.98
N GLY A 561 1.36 28.50 13.83
CA GLY A 561 1.30 29.70 13.01
C GLY A 561 2.67 30.11 12.50
N ALA A 562 2.72 30.64 11.29
CA ALA A 562 3.92 31.13 10.65
C ALA A 562 3.55 32.21 9.63
N TYR A 563 4.49 33.13 9.38
CA TYR A 563 4.36 34.14 8.32
C TYR A 563 3.02 34.92 8.35
N GLY A 564 2.51 35.20 9.56
CA GLY A 564 1.33 36.03 9.76
C GLY A 564 -0.02 35.32 9.65
N GLN A 565 -0.02 33.99 9.50
CA GLN A 565 -1.21 33.15 9.64
C GLN A 565 -1.07 32.25 10.87
N GLU A 566 -2.20 31.92 11.48
CA GLU A 566 -2.31 30.91 12.54
C GLU A 566 -3.51 30.01 12.23
N VAL A 567 -3.47 28.75 12.65
CA VAL A 567 -4.60 27.83 12.37
C VAL A 567 -5.90 28.29 13.03
N ALA A 568 -5.82 29.02 14.14
CA ALA A 568 -6.99 29.63 14.78
C ALA A 568 -7.74 30.63 13.88
N ASP A 569 -7.10 31.18 12.83
CA ASP A 569 -7.74 32.10 11.88
C ASP A 569 -8.83 31.39 11.04
N VAL A 570 -8.74 30.06 10.88
CA VAL A 570 -9.63 29.28 10.00
C VAL A 570 -10.34 28.12 10.70
N LEU A 571 -9.89 27.72 11.90
CA LEU A 571 -10.53 26.63 12.65
C LEU A 571 -11.92 27.05 13.11
N THR A 572 -12.91 26.20 12.86
CA THR A 572 -14.28 26.37 13.35
C THR A 572 -14.57 25.45 14.53
N GLU A 573 -14.13 24.20 14.45
CA GLU A 573 -14.35 23.19 15.49
C GLU A 573 -13.16 22.22 15.58
N VAL A 574 -12.92 21.68 16.78
CA VAL A 574 -11.97 20.59 17.03
C VAL A 574 -12.73 19.42 17.64
N VAL A 575 -12.66 18.26 16.99
CA VAL A 575 -13.22 17.01 17.50
C VAL A 575 -12.13 16.30 18.30
N ALA A 576 -12.35 16.10 19.59
CA ALA A 576 -11.35 15.53 20.50
C ALA A 576 -11.96 14.47 21.41
N LEU A 577 -11.14 13.51 21.85
CA LEU A 577 -11.44 12.66 22.98
C LEU A 577 -11.13 13.42 24.26
N ASP A 578 -12.13 13.56 25.15
CA ASP A 578 -11.93 13.93 26.54
C ASP A 578 -11.55 12.67 27.32
N ARG A 579 -10.31 12.57 27.80
CA ARG A 579 -9.83 11.45 28.61
C ARG A 579 -10.41 11.45 30.02
N ALA A 580 -10.82 12.61 30.54
CA ALA A 580 -11.43 12.69 31.87
C ALA A 580 -12.84 12.11 31.86
N ASP A 581 -13.65 12.46 30.86
CA ASP A 581 -15.03 11.99 30.73
C ASP A 581 -15.16 10.71 29.88
N GLY A 582 -14.09 10.35 29.16
CA GLY A 582 -14.02 9.19 28.26
C GLY A 582 -14.80 9.35 26.95
N GLY A 583 -15.45 10.49 26.71
CA GLY A 583 -16.30 10.76 25.55
C GLY A 583 -15.61 11.53 24.42
N ILE A 584 -16.15 11.42 23.20
CA ILE A 584 -15.76 12.29 22.08
C ILE A 584 -16.60 13.57 22.16
N VAL A 585 -15.94 14.72 22.13
CA VAL A 585 -16.56 16.04 22.14
C VAL A 585 -16.18 16.82 20.89
N THR A 586 -17.06 17.75 20.49
CA THR A 586 -16.77 18.74 19.45
C THR A 586 -16.70 20.10 20.11
N LEU A 587 -15.51 20.70 20.13
CA LEU A 587 -15.24 22.00 20.75
C LEU A 587 -15.26 23.08 19.66
N PRO A 588 -16.15 24.08 19.74
CA PRO A 588 -16.05 25.28 18.92
C PRO A 588 -14.70 25.99 19.13
N ALA A 589 -14.19 26.68 18.11
CA ALA A 589 -12.90 27.38 18.19
C ALA A 589 -12.83 28.39 19.35
N ALA A 590 -13.94 29.05 19.68
CA ALA A 590 -14.06 29.96 20.81
C ALA A 590 -13.81 29.28 22.18
N GLU A 591 -14.09 27.97 22.30
CA GLU A 591 -13.88 27.18 23.52
C GLU A 591 -12.48 26.52 23.57
N CYS A 592 -11.72 26.59 22.49
CA CYS A 592 -10.38 26.02 22.40
C CYS A 592 -9.29 26.92 23.04
N GLY A 593 -9.62 28.16 23.40
CA GLY A 593 -8.73 29.07 24.12
C GLY A 593 -7.44 29.42 23.36
N PHE A 594 -7.52 29.60 22.05
CA PHE A 594 -6.35 29.90 21.21
C PHE A 594 -5.72 31.26 21.57
N ALA A 595 -4.40 31.25 21.73
CA ALA A 595 -3.56 32.44 21.86
C ALA A 595 -2.20 32.18 21.20
N TYR A 596 -1.27 33.14 21.26
CA TYR A 596 0.05 32.96 20.65
C TYR A 596 0.76 31.73 21.24
N ARG A 597 0.97 30.72 20.40
CA ARG A 597 1.61 29.44 20.78
C ARG A 597 0.91 28.70 21.92
N HIS A 598 -0.39 28.90 22.09
CA HIS A 598 -1.16 28.37 23.21
C HIS A 598 -2.59 27.97 22.82
N SER A 599 -3.13 27.00 23.54
CA SER A 599 -4.51 26.55 23.46
C SER A 599 -4.87 25.79 24.75
N ARG A 600 -6.14 25.47 24.91
CA ARG A 600 -6.63 24.56 25.95
C ARG A 600 -5.97 23.18 25.89
N PHE A 601 -5.68 22.66 24.70
CA PHE A 601 -5.01 21.38 24.51
C PHE A 601 -3.55 21.40 25.01
N LYS A 602 -2.88 22.56 24.96
CA LYS A 602 -1.55 22.74 25.56
C LYS A 602 -1.61 22.98 27.06
N ALA A 603 -2.67 23.61 27.56
CA ALA A 603 -2.87 23.85 28.99
C ALA A 603 -3.23 22.57 29.75
N GLU A 604 -3.98 21.66 29.12
CA GLU A 604 -4.43 20.38 29.68
C GLU A 604 -3.92 19.18 28.84
N PRO A 605 -2.58 18.97 28.74
CA PRO A 605 -1.99 18.00 27.82
C PRO A 605 -2.38 16.53 28.10
N ASP A 606 -2.73 16.22 29.35
CA ASP A 606 -3.16 14.88 29.74
C ASP A 606 -4.65 14.60 29.49
N ARG A 607 -5.45 15.62 29.20
CA ARG A 607 -6.90 15.47 29.07
C ARG A 607 -7.35 15.24 27.63
N TRP A 608 -6.76 15.92 26.67
CA TRP A 608 -7.34 16.01 25.33
C TRP A 608 -6.53 15.26 24.28
N VAL A 609 -7.21 14.51 23.42
CA VAL A 609 -6.61 13.92 22.21
C VAL A 609 -7.39 14.37 20.98
N VAL A 610 -6.77 15.18 20.13
CA VAL A 610 -7.39 15.67 18.88
C VAL A 610 -7.58 14.51 17.90
N LEU A 611 -8.81 14.31 17.43
CA LEU A 611 -9.19 13.26 16.48
C LEU A 611 -9.41 13.82 15.08
N ARG A 612 -10.05 14.99 14.98
CA ARG A 612 -10.30 15.71 13.72
C ARG A 612 -10.32 17.21 13.96
N VAL A 613 -10.12 17.97 12.89
CA VAL A 613 -10.29 19.42 12.88
C VAL A 613 -11.26 19.81 11.77
N ARG A 614 -12.02 20.87 12.00
CA ARG A 614 -12.89 21.48 11.01
C ARG A 614 -12.47 22.92 10.77
N MET A 615 -12.43 23.31 9.51
CA MET A 615 -11.98 24.63 9.07
C MET A 615 -12.99 25.24 8.11
N GLU A 616 -13.06 26.56 8.11
CA GLU A 616 -13.73 27.37 7.10
C GLU A 616 -12.64 28.22 6.41
N LEU A 617 -12.46 28.00 5.11
CA LEU A 617 -11.50 28.73 4.29
C LEU A 617 -12.20 29.81 3.45
N GLU A 618 -11.42 30.68 2.84
CA GLU A 618 -11.94 31.74 1.97
C GLU A 618 -11.83 31.34 0.50
N ASP A 619 -12.93 31.37 -0.24
CA ASP A 619 -12.87 31.39 -1.71
C ASP A 619 -12.57 32.83 -2.18
N ALA A 620 -11.28 33.12 -2.36
CA ALA A 620 -10.80 34.42 -2.80
C ALA A 620 -10.54 34.46 -4.32
N GLY A 621 -11.17 33.59 -5.11
CA GLY A 621 -11.00 33.55 -6.57
C GLY A 621 -9.56 33.22 -7.01
N GLY A 622 -8.87 32.37 -6.24
CA GLY A 622 -7.47 31.98 -6.49
C GLY A 622 -6.41 32.94 -5.93
N LEU A 623 -6.82 33.97 -5.18
CA LEU A 623 -5.91 34.84 -4.44
C LEU A 623 -5.64 34.30 -3.03
N SER A 624 -4.53 34.72 -2.42
CA SER A 624 -4.16 34.41 -1.03
C SER A 624 -5.02 35.19 -0.03
N ALA A 625 -4.94 34.83 1.24
CA ALA A 625 -5.33 35.73 2.31
C ALA A 625 -4.39 36.97 2.32
N PRO A 626 -4.78 38.08 2.97
CA PRO A 626 -3.93 39.26 3.07
C PRO A 626 -2.58 38.93 3.69
N LEU A 627 -1.49 39.29 3.02
CA LEU A 627 -0.14 38.99 3.50
C LEU A 627 0.22 39.87 4.71
N LYS A 628 0.07 39.33 5.93
CA LYS A 628 0.34 40.08 7.17
C LYS A 628 1.83 40.20 7.49
N TYR A 629 2.68 39.30 6.96
CA TYR A 629 4.11 39.26 7.30
C TYR A 629 4.97 40.03 6.30
N ALA A 630 5.65 41.07 6.79
CA ALA A 630 6.38 42.02 5.95
C ALA A 630 7.53 41.40 5.13
N GLU A 631 8.19 40.35 5.61
CA GLU A 631 9.23 39.67 4.84
C GLU A 631 8.65 38.93 3.63
N THR A 632 7.49 38.28 3.79
CA THR A 632 6.77 37.60 2.71
C THR A 632 6.28 38.60 1.68
N ALA A 633 5.66 39.69 2.11
CA ALA A 633 5.18 40.76 1.23
C ALA A 633 6.34 41.36 0.40
N ARG A 634 7.47 41.71 1.05
CA ARG A 634 8.67 42.20 0.35
C ARG A 634 9.24 41.21 -0.65
N LEU A 635 9.29 39.92 -0.31
CA LEU A 635 9.79 38.89 -1.23
C LEU A 635 8.94 38.79 -2.50
N LEU A 636 7.63 39.03 -2.38
CA LEU A 636 6.67 38.96 -3.47
C LEU A 636 6.45 40.31 -4.16
N GLY A 637 7.18 41.36 -3.75
CA GLY A 637 7.09 42.69 -4.38
C GLY A 637 5.81 43.46 -4.07
N VAL A 638 5.13 43.14 -2.97
CA VAL A 638 3.86 43.75 -2.55
C VAL A 638 3.93 44.35 -1.14
N SER A 639 2.91 45.12 -0.75
CA SER A 639 2.80 45.70 0.59
C SER A 639 2.11 44.75 1.56
N PRO A 640 2.40 44.81 2.88
CA PRO A 640 1.63 44.07 3.87
C PRO A 640 0.14 44.41 3.79
N GLY A 641 -0.72 43.39 3.75
CA GLY A 641 -2.17 43.52 3.55
C GLY A 641 -2.61 43.25 2.10
N ASP A 642 -1.70 43.28 1.13
CA ASP A 642 -2.03 42.92 -0.26
C ASP A 642 -2.27 41.41 -0.39
N ARG A 643 -3.03 41.02 -1.42
CA ARG A 643 -3.24 39.63 -1.82
C ARG A 643 -2.50 39.36 -3.13
N VAL A 644 -2.01 38.14 -3.29
CA VAL A 644 -1.31 37.65 -4.49
C VAL A 644 -1.94 36.34 -4.95
N PRO A 645 -1.65 35.80 -6.14
CA PRO A 645 -2.06 34.44 -6.48
C PRO A 645 -1.64 33.44 -5.40
N ILE A 646 -2.56 32.58 -4.96
CA ILE A 646 -2.37 31.74 -3.76
C ILE A 646 -1.15 30.82 -3.87
N GLY A 647 -0.86 30.31 -5.07
CA GLY A 647 0.34 29.52 -5.34
C GLY A 647 1.64 30.31 -5.13
N GLU A 648 1.66 31.59 -5.51
CA GLU A 648 2.84 32.46 -5.30
C GLU A 648 3.08 32.77 -3.83
N ALA A 649 2.02 32.96 -3.03
CA ALA A 649 2.13 33.11 -1.58
C ALA A 649 2.76 31.86 -0.95
N ARG A 650 2.23 30.67 -1.28
CA ARG A 650 2.74 29.38 -0.81
C ARG A 650 4.21 29.16 -1.20
N ASP A 651 4.56 29.39 -2.47
CA ASP A 651 5.92 29.20 -2.97
C ASP A 651 6.91 30.24 -2.40
N GLY A 652 6.45 31.48 -2.20
CA GLY A 652 7.21 32.53 -1.49
C GLY A 652 7.56 32.11 -0.06
N VAL A 653 6.59 31.60 0.68
CA VAL A 653 6.78 31.11 2.04
C VAL A 653 7.73 29.92 2.08
N LEU A 654 7.57 28.95 1.17
CA LEU A 654 8.49 27.81 1.09
C LEU A 654 9.93 28.24 0.82
N ARG A 655 10.15 29.21 -0.08
CA ARG A 655 11.48 29.79 -0.32
C ARG A 655 12.07 30.43 0.94
N LEU A 656 11.30 31.21 1.68
CA LEU A 656 11.74 31.80 2.95
C LEU A 656 12.09 30.74 3.99
N ARG A 657 11.28 29.69 4.10
CA ARG A 657 11.51 28.58 5.03
C ARG A 657 12.74 27.77 4.66
N ALA A 658 12.90 27.41 3.39
CA ALA A 658 14.06 26.66 2.90
C ALA A 658 15.37 27.45 3.13
N GLY A 659 15.36 28.77 2.90
CA GLY A 659 16.48 29.65 3.22
C GLY A 659 16.85 29.68 4.71
N LYS A 660 15.92 29.31 5.60
CA LYS A 660 16.10 29.21 7.06
C LYS A 660 16.31 27.76 7.53
N GLY A 661 16.39 26.77 6.65
CA GLY A 661 16.46 25.34 7.04
C GLY A 661 15.19 24.83 7.72
N MET A 662 14.06 25.50 7.51
CA MET A 662 12.76 25.21 8.15
C MET A 662 11.82 24.40 7.25
N VAL A 663 12.35 23.80 6.19
CA VAL A 663 11.70 22.77 5.36
C VAL A 663 12.56 21.52 5.48
N LEU A 664 11.95 20.37 5.76
CA LEU A 664 12.70 19.14 5.94
C LEU A 664 13.42 18.73 4.66
N ASP A 665 14.72 18.48 4.79
CA ASP A 665 15.58 17.96 3.74
C ASP A 665 16.53 16.91 4.37
N PRO A 666 16.35 15.62 4.06
CA PRO A 666 17.15 14.55 4.65
C PRO A 666 18.66 14.71 4.46
N ASP A 667 19.08 15.37 3.36
CA ASP A 667 20.50 15.56 3.03
C ASP A 667 21.09 16.83 3.67
N ASP A 668 20.25 17.67 4.29
CA ASP A 668 20.66 18.88 4.98
C ASP A 668 20.42 18.79 6.50
N HIS A 669 21.52 18.59 7.23
CA HIS A 669 21.54 18.53 8.68
C HIS A 669 21.06 19.82 9.36
N ASP A 670 21.03 20.97 8.68
CA ASP A 670 20.41 22.18 9.24
C ASP A 670 18.89 22.04 9.42
N THR A 671 18.28 21.04 8.77
CA THR A 671 16.84 20.73 8.88
C THR A 671 16.54 19.65 9.91
N TRP A 672 17.56 18.95 10.42
CA TRP A 672 17.44 17.92 11.45
C TRP A 672 17.27 18.56 12.83
N SER A 673 16.11 19.17 13.05
CA SER A 673 15.77 19.92 14.26
C SER A 673 14.31 19.67 14.67
N ALA A 674 13.92 20.18 15.84
CA ALA A 674 12.53 20.31 16.25
C ALA A 674 11.94 21.70 15.87
N GLY A 675 12.47 22.34 14.83
CA GLY A 675 12.14 23.72 14.46
C GLY A 675 12.79 24.75 15.38
N SER A 676 12.10 25.86 15.63
CA SER A 676 12.55 26.86 16.60
C SER A 676 12.55 26.25 17.99
N PHE A 677 13.69 26.22 18.65
CA PHE A 677 13.82 25.59 19.96
C PHE A 677 13.28 26.47 21.09
N PHE A 678 13.32 27.80 20.93
CA PHE A 678 12.86 28.74 21.95
C PHE A 678 11.72 29.63 21.41
N THR A 679 10.71 29.85 22.24
CA THR A 679 9.65 30.81 21.95
C THR A 679 10.17 32.25 22.10
N ASN A 680 9.54 33.17 21.38
CA ASN A 680 9.78 34.60 21.57
C ASN A 680 9.29 35.05 22.96
N PRO A 681 10.16 35.63 23.81
CA PRO A 681 9.77 36.05 25.16
C PRO A 681 8.72 37.15 25.12
N ILE A 682 7.77 37.08 26.05
CA ILE A 682 6.79 38.12 26.34
C ILE A 682 7.19 38.76 27.67
N LEU A 683 7.36 40.07 27.68
CA LEU A 683 7.82 40.84 28.82
C LEU A 683 6.68 41.76 29.28
N ASP A 684 6.43 41.81 30.58
CA ASP A 684 5.66 42.89 31.19
C ASP A 684 6.48 44.20 31.19
N ASP A 685 5.84 45.31 31.55
CA ASP A 685 6.48 46.63 31.55
C ASP A 685 7.75 46.70 32.41
N ALA A 686 7.78 45.99 33.56
CA ALA A 686 8.92 45.97 34.46
C ALA A 686 10.10 45.18 33.86
N ALA A 687 9.82 44.01 33.31
CA ALA A 687 10.78 43.17 32.62
C ALA A 687 11.30 43.84 31.34
N LEU A 688 10.44 44.55 30.60
CA LEU A 688 10.82 45.32 29.42
C LEU A 688 11.77 46.47 29.77
N ALA A 689 11.51 47.20 30.86
CA ALA A 689 12.39 48.26 31.33
C ALA A 689 13.76 47.71 31.74
N ALA A 690 13.79 46.59 32.48
CA ALA A 690 15.04 45.92 32.86
C ALA A 690 15.82 45.41 31.64
N PHE A 691 15.13 44.81 30.66
CA PHE A 691 15.70 44.34 29.41
C PHE A 691 16.34 45.49 28.61
N ARG A 692 15.64 46.61 28.43
CA ARG A 692 16.17 47.78 27.72
C ARG A 692 17.44 48.34 28.35
N ARG A 693 17.52 48.40 29.68
CA ARG A 693 18.75 48.81 30.38
C ARG A 693 19.92 47.89 30.04
N ARG A 694 19.73 46.57 30.15
CA ARG A 694 20.79 45.60 29.83
C ARG A 694 21.22 45.64 28.36
N VAL A 695 20.27 45.87 27.44
CA VAL A 695 20.60 46.06 26.02
C VAL A 695 21.48 47.29 25.82
N ALA A 696 21.14 48.42 26.45
CA ALA A 696 21.94 49.64 26.36
C ALA A 696 23.33 49.48 26.99
N GLU A 697 23.43 48.80 28.13
CA GLU A 697 24.70 48.51 28.81
C GLU A 697 25.61 47.60 27.96
N ARG A 698 25.05 46.58 27.30
CA ARG A 698 25.83 45.58 26.56
C ARG A 698 26.15 46.00 25.12
N LEU A 699 25.18 46.60 24.42
CA LEU A 699 25.26 46.87 22.97
C LEU A 699 25.38 48.36 22.62
N GLY A 700 25.32 49.24 23.63
CA GLY A 700 25.33 50.69 23.47
C GLY A 700 23.94 51.33 23.48
N PRO A 701 23.84 52.65 23.74
CA PRO A 701 22.57 53.35 23.96
C PRO A 701 21.66 53.39 22.72
N ASP A 702 22.23 53.27 21.52
CA ASP A 702 21.49 53.31 20.25
C ASP A 702 20.96 51.93 19.81
N ALA A 703 21.23 50.86 20.58
CA ALA A 703 20.80 49.52 20.23
C ALA A 703 19.28 49.35 20.41
N ALA A 704 18.58 49.16 19.29
CA ALA A 704 17.14 48.93 19.26
C ALA A 704 16.82 47.42 19.13
N PRO A 705 16.36 46.74 20.20
CA PRO A 705 15.90 45.36 20.08
C PRO A 705 14.56 45.31 19.33
N PRO A 706 14.26 44.23 18.58
CA PRO A 706 12.93 44.04 17.98
C PRO A 706 11.88 43.91 19.08
N LEU A 707 10.86 44.76 19.04
CA LEU A 707 9.75 44.79 19.99
C LEU A 707 8.42 44.80 19.23
N TYR A 708 7.50 43.94 19.67
CA TYR A 708 6.19 43.77 19.05
C TYR A 708 5.10 43.77 20.14
N PRO A 709 3.94 44.43 19.94
CA PRO A 709 2.82 44.34 20.86
C PRO A 709 2.35 42.89 21.05
N ALA A 710 2.02 42.51 22.28
CA ALA A 710 1.54 41.16 22.62
C ALA A 710 0.30 41.13 23.53
N GLY A 711 -0.37 42.27 23.69
CA GLY A 711 -1.49 42.46 24.60
C GLY A 711 -1.31 43.72 25.45
N GLU A 712 -2.30 44.02 26.30
CA GLU A 712 -2.23 45.15 27.22
C GLU A 712 -1.10 44.95 28.24
N GLY A 713 -0.16 45.90 28.31
CA GLY A 713 1.01 45.83 29.21
C GLY A 713 2.05 44.74 28.88
N LEU A 714 1.93 44.07 27.73
CA LEU A 714 2.80 42.96 27.32
C LEU A 714 3.50 43.24 25.98
N THR A 715 4.82 43.10 25.97
CA THR A 715 5.66 43.31 24.78
C THR A 715 6.45 42.04 24.46
N LYS A 716 6.33 41.55 23.23
CA LYS A 716 7.09 40.41 22.71
C LYS A 716 8.40 40.88 22.09
N THR A 717 9.49 40.16 22.36
CA THR A 717 10.80 40.40 21.72
C THR A 717 11.31 39.14 21.00
N SER A 718 12.34 39.29 20.14
CA SER A 718 12.87 38.23 19.29
C SER A 718 13.88 37.34 20.02
N ALA A 719 13.57 36.07 20.20
CA ALA A 719 14.51 35.08 20.75
C ALA A 719 15.76 34.94 19.87
N ALA A 720 15.61 34.93 18.54
CA ALA A 720 16.73 34.84 17.61
C ALA A 720 17.71 36.01 17.81
N TRP A 721 17.19 37.23 17.96
CA TRP A 721 18.02 38.42 18.18
C TRP A 721 18.75 38.34 19.52
N LEU A 722 18.08 37.90 20.59
CA LEU A 722 18.70 37.71 21.91
C LEU A 722 19.85 36.70 21.85
N ILE A 723 19.65 35.56 21.19
CA ILE A 723 20.64 34.49 21.07
C ILE A 723 21.86 34.98 20.28
N GLU A 724 21.66 35.63 19.12
CA GLU A 724 22.76 36.19 18.31
C GLU A 724 23.55 37.25 19.10
N ARG A 725 22.87 38.15 19.82
CA ARG A 725 23.52 39.23 20.58
C ARG A 725 24.13 38.78 21.91
N ALA A 726 23.76 37.59 22.38
CA ALA A 726 24.42 36.94 23.50
C ALA A 726 25.74 36.26 23.09
N GLY A 727 25.98 36.08 21.77
CA GLY A 727 27.21 35.50 21.22
C GLY A 727 27.01 34.15 20.53
N PHE A 728 25.78 33.64 20.49
CA PHE A 728 25.45 32.33 19.94
C PHE A 728 24.92 32.47 18.51
N GLY A 729 25.82 32.71 17.56
CA GLY A 729 25.45 32.88 16.15
C GLY A 729 25.04 31.57 15.45
N ARG A 730 24.65 31.69 14.18
CA ARG A 730 24.43 30.52 13.31
C ARG A 730 25.70 29.66 13.25
N GLY A 731 25.53 28.34 13.37
CA GLY A 731 26.64 27.39 13.40
C GLY A 731 27.33 27.23 14.76
N HIS A 732 26.92 27.96 15.80
CA HIS A 732 27.49 27.86 17.15
C HIS A 732 27.38 26.44 17.73
N GLY A 733 28.40 26.03 18.47
CA GLY A 733 28.51 24.71 19.11
C GLY A 733 29.66 23.88 18.55
N GLU A 734 30.38 23.20 19.45
CA GLU A 734 31.40 22.21 19.10
C GLU A 734 30.84 20.81 19.41
N GLY A 735 30.95 19.88 18.46
CA GLY A 735 30.42 18.52 18.60
C GLY A 735 29.18 18.22 17.76
N PRO A 736 28.38 17.20 18.16
CA PRO A 736 27.35 16.60 17.32
C PRO A 736 26.03 17.39 17.30
N ALA A 737 25.78 18.25 18.29
CA ALA A 737 24.65 19.19 18.31
C ALA A 737 25.16 20.62 18.07
N ARG A 738 24.47 21.38 17.19
CA ARG A 738 24.84 22.78 16.87
C ARG A 738 23.61 23.64 16.62
N ILE A 739 23.77 24.96 16.73
CA ILE A 739 22.84 25.91 16.12
C ILE A 739 22.95 25.76 14.60
N SER A 740 21.81 25.72 13.91
CA SER A 740 21.74 25.65 12.44
C SER A 740 22.59 26.75 11.79
N GLY A 741 23.24 26.42 10.68
CA GLY A 741 23.95 27.39 9.84
C GLY A 741 22.99 28.39 9.15
N LYS A 742 21.71 28.02 9.04
CA LYS A 742 20.67 28.81 8.36
C LYS A 742 19.80 29.61 9.32
N HIS A 743 19.55 29.11 10.54
CA HIS A 743 18.64 29.78 11.49
C HIS A 743 18.99 29.61 12.96
N THR A 744 19.19 30.73 13.67
CA THR A 744 19.70 30.75 15.04
C THR A 744 18.79 30.10 16.09
N LEU A 745 17.50 29.95 15.81
CA LEU A 745 16.58 29.27 16.73
C LEU A 745 16.57 27.75 16.59
N ALA A 746 17.12 27.19 15.51
CA ALA A 746 17.08 25.76 15.28
C ALA A 746 18.33 25.10 15.88
N LEU A 747 18.12 24.23 16.88
CA LEU A 747 19.15 23.32 17.37
C LEU A 747 19.11 22.05 16.52
N THR A 748 20.26 21.65 16.00
CA THR A 748 20.38 20.68 14.91
C THR A 748 21.30 19.52 15.26
N ASN A 749 20.93 18.34 14.78
CA ASN A 749 21.74 17.13 14.86
C ASN A 749 22.64 17.02 13.63
N ARG A 750 23.96 17.00 13.85
CA ARG A 750 24.98 16.84 12.80
C ARG A 750 25.24 15.38 12.38
N GLY A 751 24.38 14.45 12.78
CA GLY A 751 24.36 13.04 12.36
C GLY A 751 24.60 12.02 13.48
N GLY A 752 25.08 12.46 14.65
CA GLY A 752 25.37 11.59 15.79
C GLY A 752 25.02 12.19 17.15
N ALA A 753 24.19 13.24 17.19
CA ALA A 753 23.78 13.87 18.44
C ALA A 753 22.88 12.93 19.24
N ARG A 754 23.06 12.96 20.55
CA ARG A 754 22.09 12.46 21.52
C ARG A 754 21.19 13.59 21.96
N THR A 755 20.05 13.25 22.57
CA THR A 755 19.18 14.25 23.18
C THR A 755 19.90 15.04 24.27
N ALA A 756 20.80 14.38 25.02
CA ALA A 756 21.67 15.04 25.99
C ALA A 756 22.51 16.18 25.37
N ASP A 757 23.03 15.99 24.15
CA ASP A 757 23.86 17.00 23.46
C ASP A 757 23.03 18.22 23.07
N LEU A 758 21.81 18.00 22.53
CA LEU A 758 20.88 19.09 22.19
C LEU A 758 20.49 19.89 23.44
N LEU A 759 20.20 19.20 24.56
CA LEU A 759 19.84 19.87 25.81
C LEU A 759 21.01 20.59 26.45
N ALA A 760 22.23 20.08 26.34
CA ALA A 760 23.43 20.78 26.81
C ALA A 760 23.60 22.13 26.09
N LEU A 761 23.53 22.11 24.76
CA LEU A 761 23.57 23.32 23.93
C LEU A 761 22.41 24.28 24.26
N ALA A 762 21.20 23.76 24.44
CA ALA A 762 20.06 24.58 24.82
C ALA A 762 20.25 25.26 26.19
N ARG A 763 20.83 24.56 27.19
CA ARG A 763 21.12 25.14 28.51
C ARG A 763 22.19 26.22 28.44
N GLU A 764 23.23 26.01 27.63
CA GLU A 764 24.27 27.00 27.37
C GLU A 764 23.66 28.30 26.80
N VAL A 765 22.89 28.18 25.71
CA VAL A 765 22.22 29.31 25.07
C VAL A 765 21.27 30.03 26.03
N ARG A 766 20.42 29.28 26.76
CA ARG A 766 19.48 29.85 27.73
C ARG A 766 20.21 30.58 28.86
N ALA A 767 21.29 30.02 29.38
CA ALA A 767 22.10 30.63 30.43
C ALA A 767 22.76 31.92 29.94
N GLY A 768 23.40 31.91 28.77
CA GLY A 768 24.08 33.08 28.24
C GLY A 768 23.12 34.21 27.85
N VAL A 769 21.91 33.91 27.36
CA VAL A 769 20.88 34.94 27.12
C VAL A 769 20.37 35.55 28.44
N ARG A 770 20.15 34.73 29.46
CA ARG A 770 19.76 35.22 30.80
C ARG A 770 20.86 36.07 31.43
N GLU A 771 22.12 35.69 31.27
CA GLU A 771 23.26 36.49 31.73
C GLU A 771 23.35 37.82 30.99
N ALA A 772 23.28 37.79 29.64
CA ALA A 772 23.42 38.97 28.81
C ALA A 772 22.25 39.96 28.96
N PHE A 773 21.02 39.48 29.05
CA PHE A 773 19.82 40.33 28.91
C PHE A 773 18.81 40.21 30.06
N GLY A 774 19.03 39.33 31.03
CA GLY A 774 18.10 39.11 32.13
C GLY A 774 16.79 38.43 31.69
N VAL A 775 16.74 37.88 30.48
CA VAL A 775 15.56 37.22 29.90
C VAL A 775 15.77 35.71 29.89
N THR A 776 14.82 34.96 30.45
CA THR A 776 14.85 33.50 30.42
C THR A 776 14.09 32.99 29.19
N LEU A 777 14.80 32.27 28.32
CA LEU A 777 14.18 31.62 27.17
C LEU A 777 13.40 30.37 27.60
N VAL A 778 12.24 30.15 26.99
CA VAL A 778 11.38 28.98 27.21
C VAL A 778 11.40 28.10 25.97
N ASN A 779 11.54 26.79 26.14
CA ASN A 779 11.54 25.86 25.01
C ASN A 779 10.15 25.78 24.34
N GLU A 780 10.14 25.74 23.02
CA GLU A 780 8.94 25.50 22.20
C GLU A 780 8.65 24.00 21.99
N PRO A 781 9.67 23.14 21.76
CA PRO A 781 9.48 21.71 21.65
C PRO A 781 8.98 21.07 22.94
N VAL A 782 8.16 20.03 22.78
CA VAL A 782 7.67 19.20 23.88
C VAL A 782 8.78 18.23 24.27
N THR A 783 9.18 18.26 25.54
CA THR A 783 10.18 17.34 26.09
C THR A 783 9.51 16.10 26.66
N VAL A 784 10.09 14.92 26.39
CA VAL A 784 9.58 13.62 26.86
C VAL A 784 10.67 12.90 27.62
N GLY A 785 10.45 12.66 28.91
CA GLY A 785 11.42 11.98 29.78
C GLY A 785 12.69 12.81 30.08
N VAL A 786 12.68 14.10 29.75
CA VAL A 786 13.78 15.05 29.97
C VAL A 786 13.22 16.45 30.31
N GLU A 787 14.04 17.27 30.94
CA GLU A 787 13.74 18.67 31.26
C GLU A 787 14.92 19.58 30.90
N LEU A 788 14.61 20.83 30.56
CA LEU A 788 15.60 21.84 30.17
C LEU A 788 16.03 22.72 31.34
#